data_AF-A0A2N1SB00-F1
#
_entry.id   AF-A0A2N1SB00-F1
#
_cell.length_a   1.000
_cell.length_b   1.000
_cell.length_c   1.000
_cell.angle_alpha   90.00
_cell.angle_beta   90.00
_cell.angle_gamma   90.00
#
_symmetry.space_group_name_H-M   'P 1'
#
loop_
_entity.id
_entity.type
_entity.pdbx_description
1 polymer ?
#
loop_
_entity_poly.entity_id
_entity_poly.type
_entity_poly.pdbx_seq_one_letter_code
_entity_poly.pdbx_strand_id
1 'polypeptide(L)'
;MAGYGASPRDASPHTAARHGGDFVGLAAASGLPESSLLDASANLNPLGPPDWLDAAFAEGRRKSGRYPDPAYRELRAAAAERLGLPMESLVFGNGADELMYALARALARPVAGGAVTEGAVPTAIVEAPSYATYRDASEAAGFSVESVPAESPDYAEALEASPPGSALWLGAPNNPTGALPAGYPGVAASLASRFPDRFVVCDEAFMDFCDVAGGADGTDTEGAANDAARLPNLIVLRSMTKFWAVPGLRAGYAVCAPDVASRLRAELPNWPLNSVAESFARRAFSDPAAADRRSRTRAFVASERARVAEALAELPGLTVLPSLTNYYLVRVSSEAGLGDAGGDALADGLASEGIGVRRCRNFDGLGPGYVRIAVRSAAENDAIVAAIADVVEEARSGAPRPGPRATPRRAKALMIQGTSSGAGKSLIAAAFCRIFRDEGIDVAPYKAQNMSLNSAVTPDGLEIGRAQAVQAAACGLEPDARMNPVLLKPESDRGSQVVLLGKPYARYQAQEYYAMHELMRDTARAAYDGLASERELIVLEGAGSPAEINLKSRDFVNMGAARHAGARVLLVGDIDRGGVFASFIGHVATFAPDELRMLSGFVVNKFRGDPALLGDAFGMTRDRTGYPVLGCVPMISRLDIPDEDEPVVKAGSRPGADVRIAVPRLRRASNFTDLDAFAAEPDAEVVAVSLGSEIEQGRFDAVVIPGTKSTVDDLGWLRASGLAESILRFAASGGTVVGICGGYQMLGLSILDPDGVESPARETPGLGLLPLVTSFARGKTLSRTRARWVAPCAVAPGADDGELEGYEIHHGGTRLASGHGGVGVGGEADEARPAVVTDSGDVIGYAAGNAWGSYLHGIFDADRFRRSFLNGLRLRRALAPLPVNARPSLDSELSRLAAAVAANVDMAAIRAELWR
;
A
#
# COMPACT_ATOMS: atom_id res chain seq x y z
N MET A 1 68.37 18.89 13.38
CA MET A 1 67.12 18.30 12.86
C MET A 1 66.10 18.28 14.00
N ALA A 2 65.32 19.35 14.11
CA ALA A 2 64.10 19.39 14.94
C ALA A 2 62.96 18.84 14.07
N GLY A 3 62.00 18.04 14.51
CA GLY A 3 61.31 18.04 15.78
C GLY A 3 59.85 18.46 15.55
N TYR A 4 59.09 17.70 14.75
CA TYR A 4 57.64 17.88 14.58
C TYR A 4 56.90 16.81 15.37
N GLY A 5 56.67 17.10 16.65
CA GLY A 5 55.64 16.42 17.44
C GLY A 5 54.30 17.10 17.19
N ALA A 6 53.49 16.55 16.29
CA ALA A 6 52.07 16.88 16.25
C ALA A 6 51.38 16.14 17.40
N SER A 7 50.84 16.88 18.37
CA SER A 7 49.98 16.33 19.41
C SER A 7 48.78 15.65 18.75
N PRO A 8 48.44 14.40 19.10
CA PRO A 8 47.14 13.82 18.75
C PRO A 8 46.05 14.73 19.34
N ARG A 9 45.05 15.11 18.53
CA ARG A 9 43.81 15.67 19.08
C ARG A 9 43.16 14.54 19.88
N ASP A 10 43.08 14.71 21.19
CA ASP A 10 42.40 13.79 22.11
C ASP A 10 40.99 13.47 21.60
N ALA A 11 40.80 12.21 21.21
CA ALA A 11 39.48 11.63 21.05
C ALA A 11 38.98 11.22 22.45
N SER A 12 38.35 12.17 23.14
CA SER A 12 37.56 11.91 24.34
C SER A 12 36.39 10.96 24.01
N PRO A 13 36.05 9.96 24.85
CA PRO A 13 34.94 9.03 24.63
C PRO A 13 33.52 9.66 24.70
N HIS A 14 33.40 10.98 24.88
CA HIS A 14 32.13 11.71 24.94
C HIS A 14 32.13 12.95 24.04
N THR A 15 32.49 12.81 22.76
CA THR A 15 32.18 13.86 21.78
C THR A 15 30.69 13.80 21.45
N ALA A 16 29.88 14.62 22.13
CA ALA A 16 28.50 14.89 21.73
C ALA A 16 28.47 15.23 20.23
N ALA A 17 27.53 14.64 19.49
CA ALA A 17 27.39 14.85 18.05
C ALA A 17 27.35 16.36 17.71
N ARG A 18 28.29 16.84 16.88
CA ARG A 18 28.37 18.24 16.48
C ARG A 18 27.16 18.70 15.63
N HIS A 19 26.48 17.77 14.99
CA HIS A 19 25.30 17.99 14.13
C HIS A 19 24.14 17.09 14.56
N GLY A 20 22.91 17.42 14.14
CA GLY A 20 21.76 16.51 14.25
C GLY A 20 21.82 15.38 13.22
N GLY A 21 20.95 14.38 13.36
CA GLY A 21 20.90 13.20 12.48
C GLY A 21 21.68 11.97 12.98
N ASP A 22 22.04 11.93 14.27
CA ASP A 22 22.73 10.79 14.89
C ASP A 22 21.74 9.68 15.27
N PHE A 23 21.29 8.94 14.26
CA PHE A 23 20.30 7.87 14.41
C PHE A 23 20.83 6.71 15.26
N VAL A 24 22.13 6.41 15.15
CA VAL A 24 22.80 5.35 15.92
C VAL A 24 22.86 5.72 17.40
N GLY A 25 23.21 6.97 17.71
CA GLY A 25 23.17 7.50 19.07
C GLY A 25 21.75 7.46 19.67
N LEU A 26 20.73 7.79 18.88
CA LEU A 26 19.33 7.73 19.32
C LEU A 26 18.85 6.30 19.60
N ALA A 27 19.22 5.34 18.75
CA ALA A 27 18.93 3.93 18.96
C ALA A 27 19.57 3.40 20.25
N ALA A 28 20.85 3.75 20.47
CA ALA A 28 21.58 3.35 21.67
C ALA A 28 20.99 3.96 22.94
N ALA A 29 20.55 5.23 22.90
CA ALA A 29 19.97 5.93 24.05
C ALA A 29 18.58 5.42 24.42
N SER A 30 17.75 5.06 23.44
CA SER A 30 16.38 4.58 23.65
C SER A 30 16.30 3.08 23.96
N GLY A 31 17.26 2.28 23.49
CA GLY A 31 17.16 0.83 23.49
C GLY A 31 16.08 0.28 22.53
N LEU A 32 15.54 1.14 21.67
CA LEU A 32 14.49 0.82 20.70
C LEU A 32 15.09 0.46 19.33
N PRO A 33 14.43 -0.40 18.55
CA PRO A 33 14.86 -0.69 17.18
C PRO A 33 14.75 0.55 16.29
N GLU A 34 15.61 0.64 15.26
CA GLU A 34 15.64 1.76 14.30
C GLU A 34 14.26 2.08 13.69
N SER A 35 13.44 1.06 13.46
CA SER A 35 12.10 1.20 12.87
C SER A 35 11.10 1.97 13.73
N SER A 36 11.34 2.10 15.04
CA SER A 36 10.49 2.85 15.97
C SER A 36 11.03 4.24 16.30
N LEU A 37 12.18 4.64 15.75
CA LEU A 37 12.78 5.93 16.05
C LEU A 37 12.21 7.03 15.16
N LEU A 38 12.08 8.21 15.75
CA LEU A 38 11.63 9.43 15.09
C LEU A 38 12.73 10.49 15.22
N ASP A 39 13.36 10.84 14.11
CA ASP A 39 14.40 11.87 14.09
C ASP A 39 13.86 13.24 13.63
N ALA A 40 13.63 14.12 14.61
CA ALA A 40 13.33 15.54 14.41
C ALA A 40 14.57 16.43 14.64
N SER A 41 15.76 15.85 14.79
CA SER A 41 17.01 16.61 14.93
C SER A 41 17.60 17.05 13.59
N ALA A 42 17.24 16.36 12.50
CA ALA A 42 17.62 16.69 11.13
C ALA A 42 16.47 17.37 10.33
N ASN A 43 16.79 18.49 9.68
CA ASN A 43 15.81 19.34 9.01
C ASN A 43 15.57 18.89 7.55
N LEU A 44 14.92 17.74 7.36
CA LEU A 44 14.59 17.20 6.03
C LEU A 44 13.14 17.52 5.63
N ASN A 45 12.84 17.51 4.33
CA ASN A 45 11.48 17.68 3.85
C ASN A 45 10.56 16.55 4.38
N PRO A 46 9.44 16.89 5.07
CA PRO A 46 8.54 15.90 5.66
C PRO A 46 7.80 15.04 4.63
N LEU A 47 7.75 15.46 3.36
CA LEU A 47 7.16 14.68 2.26
C LEU A 47 8.11 13.58 1.73
N GLY A 48 9.30 13.43 2.32
CA GLY A 48 10.29 12.44 1.91
C GLY A 48 11.03 12.80 0.61
N PRO A 49 11.67 11.85 -0.07
CA PRO A 49 12.30 12.06 -1.38
C PRO A 49 11.26 12.23 -2.51
N PRO A 50 11.64 12.85 -3.65
CA PRO A 50 10.75 12.96 -4.81
C PRO A 50 10.47 11.62 -5.48
N ASP A 51 9.26 11.42 -5.97
CA ASP A 51 8.83 10.18 -6.66
C ASP A 51 9.68 9.88 -7.92
N TRP A 52 10.27 10.92 -8.53
CA TRP A 52 11.17 10.79 -9.68
C TRP A 52 12.63 10.47 -9.31
N LEU A 53 12.95 10.30 -8.02
CA LEU A 53 14.30 9.97 -7.55
C LEU A 53 14.82 8.68 -8.18
N ASP A 54 14.00 7.63 -8.27
CA ASP A 54 14.41 6.35 -8.86
C ASP A 54 14.81 6.49 -10.33
N ALA A 55 14.14 7.38 -11.06
CA ALA A 55 14.51 7.67 -12.44
C ALA A 55 15.88 8.38 -12.54
N ALA A 56 16.21 9.24 -11.57
CA ALA A 56 17.54 9.84 -11.44
C ALA A 56 18.61 8.79 -11.08
N PHE A 57 18.30 7.87 -10.14
CA PHE A 57 19.19 6.75 -9.82
C PHE A 57 19.41 5.84 -11.01
N ALA A 58 18.37 5.46 -11.74
CA ALA A 58 18.48 4.60 -12.91
C ALA A 58 19.33 5.24 -14.02
N GLU A 59 19.15 6.54 -14.27
CA GLU A 59 19.98 7.28 -15.22
C GLU A 59 21.42 7.41 -14.75
N GLY A 60 21.65 7.84 -13.50
CA GLY A 60 22.98 7.96 -12.91
C GLY A 60 23.73 6.63 -12.88
N ARG A 61 23.03 5.53 -12.61
CA ARG A 61 23.56 4.15 -12.68
C ARG A 61 23.97 3.79 -14.11
N ARG A 62 23.14 4.08 -15.13
CA ARG A 62 23.52 3.86 -16.54
C ARG A 62 24.76 4.66 -16.94
N LYS A 63 24.96 5.85 -16.36
CA LYS A 63 26.11 6.72 -16.60
C LYS A 63 27.35 6.38 -15.75
N SER A 64 27.22 5.54 -14.72
CA SER A 64 28.29 5.28 -13.74
C SER A 64 29.55 4.61 -14.30
N GLY A 65 29.48 4.00 -15.49
CA GLY A 65 30.64 3.41 -16.17
C GLY A 65 31.62 4.42 -16.79
N ARG A 66 31.36 5.73 -16.68
CA ARG A 66 32.22 6.81 -17.16
C ARG A 66 32.25 7.98 -16.17
N TYR A 67 33.29 8.80 -16.23
CA TYR A 67 33.33 10.04 -15.47
C TYR A 67 32.19 10.99 -15.88
N PRO A 68 31.64 11.78 -14.94
CA PRO A 68 30.73 12.89 -15.25
C PRO A 68 31.33 13.89 -16.25
N ASP A 69 30.50 14.74 -16.86
CA ASP A 69 31.01 15.84 -17.67
C ASP A 69 31.85 16.78 -16.77
N PRO A 70 33.15 17.00 -17.04
CA PRO A 70 33.99 17.85 -16.19
C PRO A 70 33.44 19.27 -15.99
N ALA A 71 32.66 19.75 -16.96
CA ALA A 71 32.06 21.09 -16.92
C ALA A 71 30.57 21.09 -16.51
N TYR A 72 29.96 19.92 -16.29
CA TYR A 72 28.53 19.74 -16.01
C TYR A 72 27.60 20.55 -16.92
N ARG A 73 27.84 20.52 -18.24
CA ARG A 73 27.18 21.42 -19.19
C ARG A 73 25.67 21.24 -19.22
N GLU A 74 25.19 20.01 -19.27
CA GLU A 74 23.74 19.73 -19.27
C GLU A 74 23.07 20.19 -17.97
N LEU A 75 23.70 19.92 -16.81
CA LEU A 75 23.20 20.34 -15.51
C LEU A 75 23.18 21.87 -15.38
N ARG A 76 24.28 22.54 -15.71
CA ARG A 76 24.37 24.00 -15.65
C ARG A 76 23.44 24.68 -16.63
N ALA A 77 23.20 24.11 -17.82
CA ALA A 77 22.22 24.62 -18.76
C ALA A 77 20.79 24.52 -18.19
N ALA A 78 20.41 23.36 -17.63
CA ALA A 78 19.10 23.18 -17.00
C ALA A 78 18.89 24.13 -15.81
N ALA A 79 19.91 24.32 -14.98
CA ALA A 79 19.86 25.26 -13.87
C ALA A 79 19.81 26.72 -14.33
N ALA A 80 20.58 27.10 -15.35
CA ALA A 80 20.58 28.44 -15.94
C ALA A 80 19.20 28.80 -16.50
N GLU A 81 18.60 27.89 -17.26
CA GLU A 81 17.24 28.06 -17.80
C GLU A 81 16.21 28.21 -16.69
N ARG A 82 16.24 27.33 -15.68
CA ARG A 82 15.26 27.32 -14.59
C ARG A 82 15.35 28.54 -13.67
N LEU A 83 16.57 29.04 -13.45
CA LEU A 83 16.85 30.17 -12.54
C LEU A 83 16.88 31.52 -13.28
N GLY A 84 16.92 31.53 -14.62
CA GLY A 84 17.08 32.76 -15.40
C GLY A 84 18.46 33.41 -15.23
N LEU A 85 19.49 32.61 -14.95
CA LEU A 85 20.86 33.08 -14.63
C LEU A 85 21.88 32.69 -15.70
N PRO A 86 22.99 33.43 -15.85
CA PRO A 86 24.09 33.01 -16.70
C PRO A 86 24.67 31.67 -16.26
N MET A 87 24.94 30.79 -17.22
CA MET A 87 25.51 29.46 -16.96
C MET A 87 26.85 29.56 -16.23
N GLU A 88 27.65 30.58 -16.55
CA GLU A 88 28.98 30.89 -16.01
C GLU A 88 28.95 31.19 -14.52
N SER A 89 27.82 31.68 -14.01
CA SER A 89 27.61 32.04 -12.61
C SER A 89 27.29 30.85 -11.70
N LEU A 90 27.07 29.66 -12.27
CA LEU A 90 26.66 28.47 -11.53
C LEU A 90 27.83 27.52 -11.26
N VAL A 91 28.08 27.20 -9.99
CA VAL A 91 29.10 26.23 -9.57
C VAL A 91 28.44 25.13 -8.74
N PHE A 92 28.67 23.87 -9.08
CA PHE A 92 28.10 22.72 -8.37
C PHE A 92 29.17 22.05 -7.51
N GLY A 93 28.76 21.53 -6.35
CA GLY A 93 29.64 20.84 -5.40
C GLY A 93 28.94 19.72 -4.65
N ASN A 94 29.72 18.90 -3.96
CA ASN A 94 29.34 17.72 -3.18
C ASN A 94 28.58 18.10 -1.88
N GLY A 95 27.48 18.82 -2.04
CA GLY A 95 26.77 19.53 -0.97
C GLY A 95 27.26 20.97 -0.80
N ALA A 96 26.47 21.77 -0.07
CA ALA A 96 26.80 23.16 0.23
C ALA A 96 28.07 23.28 1.11
N ASP A 97 28.31 22.32 2.01
CA ASP A 97 29.47 22.30 2.89
C ASP A 97 30.80 22.27 2.12
N GLU A 98 30.93 21.45 1.07
CA GLU A 98 32.15 21.46 0.22
C GLU A 98 32.37 22.83 -0.42
N LEU A 99 31.28 23.44 -0.90
CA LEU A 99 31.32 24.77 -1.50
C LEU A 99 31.72 25.84 -0.48
N MET A 100 31.32 25.74 0.79
CA MET A 100 31.73 26.68 1.85
C MET A 100 33.25 26.65 2.06
N TYR A 101 33.84 25.46 2.20
CA TYR A 101 35.29 25.32 2.37
C TYR A 101 36.07 25.76 1.13
N ALA A 102 35.60 25.41 -0.08
CA ALA A 102 36.22 25.83 -1.33
C ALA A 102 36.12 27.36 -1.52
N LEU A 103 34.98 27.95 -1.17
CA LEU A 103 34.75 29.38 -1.24
C LEU A 103 35.66 30.12 -0.27
N ALA A 104 35.74 29.71 0.99
CA ALA A 104 36.63 30.35 1.97
C ALA A 104 38.09 30.39 1.48
N ARG A 105 38.62 29.28 0.91
CA ARG A 105 39.95 29.27 0.28
C ARG A 105 40.04 30.18 -0.94
N ALA A 106 39.01 30.20 -1.78
CA ALA A 106 38.97 31.04 -2.97
C ALA A 106 39.02 32.54 -2.59
N LEU A 107 38.32 32.93 -1.52
CA LEU A 107 38.26 34.30 -1.01
C LEU A 107 39.54 34.73 -0.28
N ALA A 108 40.21 33.81 0.44
CA ALA A 108 41.47 34.08 1.13
C ALA A 108 42.63 34.45 0.20
N ARG A 109 42.59 34.03 -1.07
CA ARG A 109 43.66 34.31 -2.03
C ARG A 109 43.59 35.75 -2.56
N PRO A 110 44.70 36.51 -2.54
CA PRO A 110 44.75 37.84 -3.14
C PRO A 110 44.38 37.82 -4.62
N VAL A 111 43.61 38.81 -5.06
CA VAL A 111 43.37 39.05 -6.50
C VAL A 111 44.63 39.69 -7.09
N ALA A 112 45.11 39.20 -8.23
CA ALA A 112 46.22 39.83 -8.94
C ALA A 112 45.87 41.28 -9.29
N GLY A 113 46.57 42.24 -8.67
CA GLY A 113 46.31 43.68 -8.83
C GLY A 113 45.33 44.32 -7.84
N GLY A 114 44.80 43.56 -6.86
CA GLY A 114 44.03 44.11 -5.75
C GLY A 114 44.93 44.81 -4.72
N ALA A 115 44.39 45.83 -4.05
CA ALA A 115 45.07 46.50 -2.94
C ALA A 115 45.22 45.53 -1.76
N VAL A 116 46.31 44.76 -1.73
CA VAL A 116 46.71 43.98 -0.56
C VAL A 116 47.40 44.95 0.39
N THR A 117 46.81 45.19 1.56
CA THR A 117 47.58 45.73 2.67
C THR A 117 48.52 44.63 3.14
N GLU A 118 49.81 44.76 2.82
CA GLU A 118 50.85 43.82 3.28
C GLU A 118 50.72 43.57 4.79
N GLY A 119 50.41 42.34 5.18
CA GLY A 119 50.35 41.89 6.57
C GLY A 119 48.98 41.90 7.27
N ALA A 120 47.90 42.36 6.63
CA ALA A 120 46.56 42.30 7.23
C ALA A 120 45.89 40.94 7.00
N VAL A 121 45.47 40.26 8.08
CA VAL A 121 44.70 39.01 8.02
C VAL A 121 43.22 39.36 7.81
N PRO A 122 42.53 38.83 6.77
CA PRO A 122 41.12 39.13 6.55
C PRO A 122 40.25 38.56 7.68
N THR A 123 39.12 39.22 7.94
CA THR A 123 38.16 38.84 8.98
C THR A 123 36.94 38.19 8.36
N ALA A 124 36.47 37.06 8.91
CA ALA A 124 35.17 36.49 8.62
C ALA A 124 34.20 36.92 9.71
N ILE A 125 33.19 37.69 9.33
CA ILE A 125 32.13 38.16 10.20
C ILE A 125 30.99 37.14 10.12
N VAL A 126 30.63 36.52 11.24
CA VAL A 126 29.60 35.47 11.29
C VAL A 126 28.51 35.83 12.30
N GLU A 127 27.26 35.49 12.00
CA GLU A 127 26.17 35.67 12.97
C GLU A 127 26.32 34.69 14.16
N ALA A 128 25.90 35.10 15.35
CA ALA A 128 25.79 34.23 16.52
C ALA A 128 24.36 34.30 17.10
N PRO A 129 23.62 33.17 17.15
CA PRO A 129 23.99 31.83 16.69
C PRO A 129 23.85 31.65 15.17
N SER A 130 24.73 30.84 14.57
CA SER A 130 24.65 30.43 13.17
C SER A 130 25.25 29.05 12.93
N TYR A 131 25.27 28.60 11.67
CA TYR A 131 25.85 27.31 11.32
C TYR A 131 27.37 27.29 11.53
N ALA A 132 27.86 26.35 12.34
CA ALA A 132 29.26 26.27 12.75
C ALA A 132 30.26 26.21 11.58
N THR A 133 29.85 25.66 10.43
CA THR A 133 30.73 25.52 9.26
C THR A 133 31.21 26.86 8.70
N TYR A 134 30.49 27.98 8.91
CA TYR A 134 30.97 29.30 8.48
C TYR A 134 32.29 29.68 9.16
N ARG A 135 32.34 29.48 10.48
CA ARG A 135 33.56 29.65 11.29
C ARG A 135 34.62 28.64 10.87
N ASP A 136 34.29 27.34 10.88
CA ASP A 136 35.26 26.26 10.61
C ASP A 136 35.93 26.43 9.23
N ALA A 137 35.14 26.75 8.19
CA ALA A 137 35.66 26.96 6.83
C ALA A 137 36.56 28.21 6.74
N SER A 138 36.18 29.28 7.42
CA SER A 138 36.93 30.54 7.42
C SER A 138 38.26 30.42 8.17
N GLU A 139 38.26 29.81 9.37
CA GLU A 139 39.48 29.54 10.14
C GLU A 139 40.43 28.61 9.37
N ALA A 140 39.90 27.57 8.72
CA ALA A 140 40.68 26.66 7.88
C ALA A 140 41.31 27.35 6.66
N ALA A 141 40.71 28.45 6.18
CA ALA A 141 41.23 29.27 5.10
C ALA A 141 42.16 30.41 5.59
N GLY A 142 42.34 30.56 6.90
CA GLY A 142 43.25 31.55 7.50
C GLY A 142 42.63 32.91 7.81
N PHE A 143 41.29 33.02 7.85
CA PHE A 143 40.62 34.22 8.34
C PHE A 143 40.70 34.30 9.87
N SER A 144 40.78 35.53 10.40
CA SER A 144 40.32 35.77 11.77
C SER A 144 38.79 35.73 11.79
N VAL A 145 38.13 35.29 12.87
CA VAL A 145 36.66 35.19 12.90
C VAL A 145 36.09 36.03 14.03
N GLU A 146 35.16 36.91 13.68
CA GLU A 146 34.41 37.76 14.60
C GLU A 146 32.92 37.46 14.51
N SER A 147 32.22 37.55 15.64
CA SER A 147 30.79 37.23 15.71
C SER A 147 29.95 38.47 15.96
N VAL A 148 28.85 38.61 15.21
CA VAL A 148 27.82 39.63 15.43
C VAL A 148 26.54 38.99 15.99
N PRO A 149 25.86 39.59 16.98
CA PRO A 149 24.61 39.05 17.51
C PRO A 149 23.51 39.00 16.45
N ALA A 150 22.89 37.84 16.23
CA ALA A 150 21.86 37.67 15.21
C ALA A 150 20.55 38.44 15.52
N GLU A 151 20.29 38.76 16.80
CA GLU A 151 19.06 39.48 17.21
C GLU A 151 19.09 40.98 16.89
N SER A 152 20.29 41.59 16.84
CA SER A 152 20.47 43.01 16.55
C SER A 152 21.83 43.26 15.88
N PRO A 153 22.04 42.74 14.66
CA PRO A 153 23.33 42.84 13.99
C PRO A 153 23.54 44.25 13.41
N ASP A 154 24.74 44.81 13.59
CA ASP A 154 25.23 45.94 12.79
C ASP A 154 26.29 45.46 11.79
N TYR A 155 25.81 44.90 10.67
CA TYR A 155 26.70 44.37 9.64
C TYR A 155 27.55 45.46 8.98
N ALA A 156 27.04 46.69 8.89
CA ALA A 156 27.73 47.78 8.22
C ALA A 156 28.91 48.27 9.05
N GLU A 157 28.73 48.44 10.36
CA GLU A 157 29.82 48.77 11.28
C GLU A 157 30.90 47.67 11.28
N ALA A 158 30.50 46.40 11.38
CA ALA A 158 31.45 45.28 11.37
C ALA A 158 32.26 45.22 10.05
N LEU A 159 31.60 45.41 8.90
CA LEU A 159 32.29 45.46 7.60
C LEU A 159 33.22 46.66 7.48
N GLU A 160 32.81 47.83 7.96
CA GLU A 160 33.62 49.07 7.94
C GLU A 160 34.88 48.96 8.81
N ALA A 161 34.79 48.26 9.95
CA ALA A 161 35.92 47.99 10.83
C ALA A 161 36.88 46.91 10.30
N SER A 162 36.42 46.03 9.39
CA SER A 162 37.19 44.90 8.87
C SER A 162 38.18 45.29 7.76
N PRO A 163 39.33 44.58 7.60
CA PRO A 163 40.33 44.88 6.57
C PRO A 163 39.97 44.34 5.18
N PRO A 164 40.61 44.86 4.10
CA PRO A 164 40.92 44.18 2.85
C PRO A 164 40.42 42.75 2.61
N GLY A 165 39.38 42.46 1.84
CA GLY A 165 39.04 41.06 1.50
C GLY A 165 38.39 40.23 2.61
N SER A 166 37.97 40.87 3.71
CA SER A 166 37.11 40.26 4.73
C SER A 166 35.75 39.81 4.14
N ALA A 167 35.09 38.86 4.80
CA ALA A 167 33.85 38.25 4.33
C ALA A 167 32.77 38.22 5.42
N LEU A 168 31.56 38.67 5.09
CA LEU A 168 30.36 38.52 5.92
C LEU A 168 29.59 37.27 5.53
N TRP A 169 29.32 36.38 6.48
CA TRP A 169 28.46 35.20 6.31
C TRP A 169 27.08 35.44 6.90
N LEU A 170 26.04 35.32 6.05
CA LEU A 170 24.64 35.47 6.43
C LEU A 170 23.90 34.15 6.25
N GLY A 171 23.21 33.68 7.28
CA GLY A 171 22.27 32.58 7.15
C GLY A 171 20.89 33.11 6.72
N ALA A 172 20.41 32.74 5.54
CA ALA A 172 19.18 33.31 4.97
C ALA A 172 18.24 32.24 4.38
N PRO A 173 17.35 31.62 5.18
CA PRO A 173 17.17 31.83 6.63
C PRO A 173 18.23 31.16 7.51
N ASN A 174 18.50 31.75 8.66
CA ASN A 174 19.55 31.36 9.59
C ASN A 174 19.27 30.01 10.26
N ASN A 175 20.32 29.22 10.49
CA ASN A 175 20.28 27.99 11.27
C ASN A 175 21.07 28.22 12.58
N PRO A 176 20.42 28.23 13.76
CA PRO A 176 19.23 27.44 14.07
C PRO A 176 17.92 28.21 14.23
N THR A 177 17.89 29.53 14.03
CA THR A 177 16.71 30.36 14.37
C THR A 177 15.56 30.22 13.37
N GLY A 178 15.85 29.94 12.10
CA GLY A 178 14.88 29.88 11.01
C GLY A 178 14.43 31.25 10.48
N ALA A 179 15.07 32.34 10.93
CA ALA A 179 14.74 33.71 10.57
C ALA A 179 15.57 34.24 9.39
N LEU A 180 15.02 35.16 8.60
CA LEU A 180 15.77 35.90 7.59
C LEU A 180 16.45 37.14 8.21
N PRO A 181 17.63 37.56 7.71
CA PRO A 181 18.19 38.86 8.02
C PRO A 181 17.19 39.99 7.70
N ALA A 182 17.16 41.03 8.52
CA ALA A 182 16.27 42.16 8.30
C ALA A 182 16.56 42.84 6.94
N GLY A 183 15.52 43.00 6.11
CA GLY A 183 15.65 43.59 4.77
C GLY A 183 16.26 42.67 3.70
N TYR A 184 16.39 41.36 3.96
CA TYR A 184 16.80 40.38 2.96
C TYR A 184 15.79 40.26 1.80
N PRO A 185 16.24 40.08 0.53
CA PRO A 185 17.63 39.99 0.05
C PRO A 185 18.32 41.35 -0.16
N GLY A 186 17.57 42.46 -0.16
CA GLY A 186 18.08 43.79 -0.52
C GLY A 186 19.27 44.27 0.35
N VAL A 187 19.29 43.91 1.63
CA VAL A 187 20.40 44.24 2.53
C VAL A 187 21.73 43.64 2.05
N ALA A 188 21.73 42.41 1.52
CA ALA A 188 22.94 41.76 1.05
C ALA A 188 23.53 42.48 -0.17
N ALA A 189 22.69 42.84 -1.14
CA ALA A 189 23.10 43.61 -2.32
C ALA A 189 23.56 45.03 -1.95
N SER A 190 22.90 45.67 -0.97
CA SER A 190 23.28 46.99 -0.46
C SER A 190 24.66 46.96 0.21
N LEU A 191 24.92 45.98 1.08
CA LEU A 191 26.22 45.81 1.74
C LEU A 191 27.33 45.50 0.72
N ALA A 192 27.09 44.59 -0.22
CA ALA A 192 28.04 44.28 -1.28
C ALA A 192 28.38 45.51 -2.14
N SER A 193 27.39 46.36 -2.44
CA SER A 193 27.61 47.60 -3.19
C SER A 193 28.36 48.67 -2.38
N ARG A 194 28.09 48.77 -1.07
CA ARG A 194 28.75 49.75 -0.18
C ARG A 194 30.21 49.39 0.10
N PHE A 195 30.53 48.09 0.17
CA PHE A 195 31.87 47.58 0.51
C PHE A 195 32.43 46.69 -0.61
N PRO A 196 32.83 47.27 -1.77
CA PRO A 196 33.22 46.51 -2.96
C PRO A 196 34.51 45.68 -2.80
N ASP A 197 35.31 45.98 -1.78
CA ASP A 197 36.54 45.28 -1.40
C ASP A 197 36.32 44.27 -0.25
N ARG A 198 35.06 43.99 0.09
CA ARG A 198 34.62 42.96 1.06
C ARG A 198 33.66 42.00 0.39
N PHE A 199 33.58 40.77 0.86
CA PHE A 199 32.65 39.77 0.35
C PHE A 199 31.40 39.66 1.24
N VAL A 200 30.25 39.44 0.63
CA VAL A 200 29.01 39.05 1.30
C VAL A 200 28.61 37.66 0.80
N VAL A 201 28.51 36.70 1.71
CA VAL A 201 28.16 35.31 1.43
C VAL A 201 26.84 34.98 2.11
N CYS A 202 25.83 34.67 1.31
CA CYS A 202 24.50 34.30 1.77
C CYS A 202 24.31 32.79 1.65
N ASP A 203 24.11 32.10 2.77
CA ASP A 203 23.68 30.69 2.79
C ASP A 203 22.15 30.60 2.73
N GLU A 204 21.65 30.27 1.55
CA GLU A 204 20.23 30.09 1.26
C GLU A 204 19.81 28.61 1.31
N ALA A 205 20.51 27.76 2.06
CA ALA A 205 20.25 26.32 2.15
C ALA A 205 18.82 25.92 2.56
N PHE A 206 18.02 26.82 3.12
CA PHE A 206 16.63 26.60 3.51
C PHE A 206 15.63 27.52 2.78
N MET A 207 16.09 28.35 1.85
CA MET A 207 15.24 29.34 1.19
C MET A 207 14.10 28.69 0.38
N ASP A 208 14.31 27.49 -0.17
CA ASP A 208 13.28 26.75 -0.90
C ASP A 208 12.01 26.45 -0.07
N PHE A 209 12.10 26.45 1.27
CA PHE A 209 10.96 26.25 2.19
C PHE A 209 10.18 27.53 2.50
N CYS A 210 10.69 28.71 2.13
CA CYS A 210 10.07 29.98 2.47
C CYS A 210 8.92 30.32 1.52
N ASP A 211 7.87 30.93 2.06
CA ASP A 211 6.81 31.59 1.31
C ASP A 211 7.10 33.09 1.30
N VAL A 212 8.04 33.53 0.47
CA VAL A 212 8.30 34.97 0.30
C VAL A 212 7.48 35.44 -0.90
N ALA A 213 6.44 36.24 -0.65
CA ALA A 213 5.55 36.75 -1.69
C ALA A 213 6.34 37.45 -2.81
N GLY A 214 6.38 36.89 -4.03
CA GLY A 214 7.07 37.58 -5.14
C GLY A 214 7.10 36.93 -6.53
N GLY A 215 6.88 35.63 -6.72
CA GLY A 215 6.99 35.00 -8.04
C GLY A 215 5.71 34.32 -8.53
N ALA A 216 4.82 35.05 -9.20
CA ALA A 216 3.60 34.48 -9.80
C ALA A 216 3.86 33.57 -11.03
N ASP A 217 5.11 33.45 -11.48
CA ASP A 217 5.52 32.73 -12.69
C ASP A 217 6.31 31.42 -12.41
N GLY A 218 6.48 31.05 -11.13
CA GLY A 218 7.21 29.85 -10.75
C GLY A 218 8.73 29.95 -10.94
N THR A 219 9.29 31.11 -11.28
CA THR A 219 10.74 31.34 -11.26
C THR A 219 11.24 31.42 -9.80
N ASP A 220 12.35 30.73 -9.50
CA ASP A 220 12.95 30.72 -8.15
C ASP A 220 13.78 32.01 -7.96
N THR A 221 13.09 33.15 -8.01
CA THR A 221 13.66 34.51 -7.87
C THR A 221 13.70 34.98 -6.42
N GLU A 222 13.29 34.12 -5.48
CA GLU A 222 13.30 34.37 -4.05
C GLU A 222 14.74 34.28 -3.52
N GLY A 223 15.34 35.43 -3.23
CA GLY A 223 16.67 35.52 -2.64
C GLY A 223 17.64 36.45 -3.37
N ALA A 224 18.93 36.31 -3.06
CA ALA A 224 19.99 37.19 -3.57
C ALA A 224 20.68 36.66 -4.84
N ALA A 225 20.21 35.53 -5.42
CA ALA A 225 20.89 34.84 -6.52
C ALA A 225 21.05 35.71 -7.77
N ASN A 226 20.03 36.50 -8.12
CA ASN A 226 20.08 37.45 -9.24
C ASN A 226 21.15 38.53 -9.05
N ASP A 227 21.28 39.06 -7.84
CA ASP A 227 22.30 40.06 -7.51
C ASP A 227 23.69 39.41 -7.44
N ALA A 228 23.81 38.21 -6.87
CA ALA A 228 25.06 37.46 -6.78
C ALA A 228 25.64 37.11 -8.17
N ALA A 229 24.79 36.87 -9.17
CA ALA A 229 25.26 36.66 -10.54
C ALA A 229 25.87 37.92 -11.19
N ARG A 230 25.58 39.12 -10.65
CA ARG A 230 26.02 40.42 -11.20
C ARG A 230 27.11 41.10 -10.37
N LEU A 231 26.98 41.08 -9.04
CA LEU A 231 27.89 41.77 -8.13
C LEU A 231 29.12 40.89 -7.86
N PRO A 232 30.35 41.37 -8.10
CA PRO A 232 31.58 40.57 -8.05
C PRO A 232 31.97 40.10 -6.64
N ASN A 233 31.30 40.60 -5.61
CA ASN A 233 31.59 40.33 -4.22
C ASN A 233 30.38 39.80 -3.43
N LEU A 234 29.27 39.49 -4.10
CA LEU A 234 28.11 38.83 -3.50
C LEU A 234 28.04 37.37 -3.98
N ILE A 235 27.92 36.44 -3.04
CA ILE A 235 27.86 35.00 -3.32
C ILE A 235 26.64 34.41 -2.61
N VAL A 236 25.92 33.53 -3.31
CA VAL A 236 24.82 32.74 -2.74
C VAL A 236 25.19 31.27 -2.76
N LEU A 237 24.96 30.58 -1.65
CA LEU A 237 25.08 29.13 -1.52
C LEU A 237 23.69 28.51 -1.37
N ARG A 238 23.43 27.40 -2.08
CA ARG A 238 22.15 26.67 -2.04
C ARG A 238 22.40 25.19 -1.80
N SER A 239 21.51 24.57 -1.03
CA SER A 239 21.56 23.14 -0.73
C SER A 239 20.46 22.40 -1.46
N MET A 240 20.80 21.31 -2.14
CA MET A 240 19.80 20.43 -2.78
C MET A 240 19.44 19.22 -1.91
N THR A 241 19.96 19.15 -0.68
CA THR A 241 19.82 17.98 0.18
C THR A 241 18.58 18.01 1.07
N LYS A 242 18.28 19.17 1.63
CA LYS A 242 17.28 19.34 2.69
C LYS A 242 15.87 19.36 2.12
N PHE A 243 15.63 20.27 1.17
CA PHE A 243 14.35 20.42 0.48
C PHE A 243 13.91 19.17 -0.28
N TRP A 244 14.85 18.42 -0.83
CA TRP A 244 14.54 17.21 -1.58
C TRP A 244 14.66 15.92 -0.76
N ALA A 245 14.97 16.02 0.54
CA ALA A 245 15.20 14.89 1.45
C ALA A 245 16.14 13.81 0.89
N VAL A 246 17.25 14.24 0.26
CA VAL A 246 18.30 13.36 -0.26
C VAL A 246 19.67 13.71 0.33
N PRO A 247 19.82 13.78 1.66
CA PRO A 247 21.09 14.16 2.29
C PRO A 247 22.24 13.23 1.97
N GLY A 248 21.98 11.98 1.59
CA GLY A 248 23.00 11.00 1.18
C GLY A 248 23.54 11.21 -0.24
N LEU A 249 22.82 11.93 -1.13
CA LEU A 249 23.32 12.18 -2.49
C LEU A 249 24.41 13.25 -2.57
N ARG A 250 24.44 14.15 -1.58
CA ARG A 250 25.41 15.25 -1.47
C ARG A 250 25.42 16.15 -2.72
N ALA A 251 24.44 17.03 -2.84
CA ALA A 251 24.37 18.01 -3.93
C ALA A 251 24.08 19.42 -3.40
N GLY A 252 24.79 20.40 -3.95
CA GLY A 252 24.61 21.82 -3.69
C GLY A 252 25.16 22.65 -4.84
N TYR A 253 24.83 23.93 -4.86
CA TYR A 253 25.37 24.85 -5.85
C TYR A 253 25.58 26.25 -5.27
N ALA A 254 26.48 26.99 -5.90
CA ALA A 254 26.73 28.39 -5.64
C ALA A 254 26.32 29.23 -6.85
N VAL A 255 25.85 30.44 -6.58
CA VAL A 255 25.61 31.49 -7.56
C VAL A 255 26.53 32.66 -7.23
N CYS A 256 27.35 33.07 -8.18
CA CYS A 256 28.26 34.21 -8.03
C CYS A 256 28.63 34.77 -9.41
N ALA A 257 29.29 35.93 -9.44
CA ALA A 257 29.80 36.50 -10.67
C ALA A 257 30.78 35.52 -11.38
N PRO A 258 30.87 35.55 -12.73
CA PRO A 258 31.66 34.56 -13.50
C PRO A 258 33.13 34.41 -13.09
N ASP A 259 33.77 35.49 -12.65
CA ASP A 259 35.14 35.53 -12.18
C ASP A 259 35.31 34.80 -10.83
N VAL A 260 34.42 35.07 -9.87
CA VAL A 260 34.34 34.34 -8.59
C VAL A 260 34.01 32.87 -8.83
N ALA A 261 33.09 32.57 -9.76
CA ALA A 261 32.72 31.20 -10.12
C ALA A 261 33.92 30.43 -10.68
N SER A 262 34.77 31.09 -11.48
CA SER A 262 36.02 30.51 -11.99
C SER A 262 37.00 30.19 -10.85
N ARG A 263 37.20 31.11 -9.91
CA ARG A 263 38.05 30.91 -8.72
C ARG A 263 37.54 29.77 -7.84
N LEU A 264 36.23 29.71 -7.59
CA LEU A 264 35.62 28.66 -6.81
C LEU A 264 35.79 27.29 -7.46
N ARG A 265 35.58 27.17 -8.78
CA ARG A 265 35.84 25.91 -9.51
C ARG A 265 37.28 25.45 -9.41
N ALA A 266 38.24 26.37 -9.37
CA ALA A 266 39.67 26.04 -9.22
C ALA A 266 40.01 25.48 -7.82
N GLU A 267 39.18 25.74 -6.81
CA GLU A 267 39.34 25.20 -5.44
C GLU A 267 38.60 23.87 -5.22
N LEU A 268 37.80 23.43 -6.18
CA LEU A 268 37.08 22.17 -6.13
C LEU A 268 37.90 21.04 -6.78
N PRO A 269 37.72 19.79 -6.33
CA PRO A 269 38.28 18.64 -7.05
C PRO A 269 37.67 18.52 -8.44
N ASN A 270 38.33 17.78 -9.33
CA ASN A 270 37.69 17.38 -10.58
C ASN A 270 36.49 16.47 -10.28
N TRP A 271 35.39 16.68 -10.99
CA TRP A 271 34.14 15.92 -10.83
C TRP A 271 33.58 15.88 -9.39
N PRO A 272 33.25 17.03 -8.78
CA PRO A 272 32.75 17.09 -7.40
C PRO A 272 31.42 16.34 -7.19
N LEU A 273 30.57 16.22 -8.22
CA LEU A 273 29.34 15.43 -8.18
C LEU A 273 29.55 14.06 -8.80
N ASN A 274 29.02 13.02 -8.14
CA ASN A 274 28.89 11.69 -8.75
C ASN A 274 27.76 11.66 -9.79
N SER A 275 27.72 10.62 -10.65
CA SER A 275 26.76 10.52 -11.75
C SER A 275 25.29 10.47 -11.30
N VAL A 276 25.01 9.96 -10.09
CA VAL A 276 23.66 9.94 -9.51
C VAL A 276 23.26 11.33 -9.02
N ALA A 277 24.15 12.01 -8.30
CA ALA A 277 23.94 13.38 -7.82
C ALA A 277 23.78 14.36 -8.98
N GLU A 278 24.57 14.24 -10.05
CA GLU A 278 24.43 15.02 -11.28
C GLU A 278 23.06 14.78 -11.95
N SER A 279 22.66 13.52 -12.11
CA SER A 279 21.37 13.17 -12.73
C SER A 279 20.19 13.67 -11.90
N PHE A 280 20.27 13.54 -10.57
CA PHE A 280 19.30 14.08 -9.63
C PHE A 280 19.22 15.60 -9.73
N ALA A 281 20.37 16.29 -9.64
CA ALA A 281 20.42 17.75 -9.67
C ALA A 281 19.82 18.29 -10.98
N ARG A 282 20.12 17.66 -12.12
CA ARG A 282 19.58 18.07 -13.42
C ARG A 282 18.05 17.96 -13.45
N ARG A 283 17.50 16.84 -12.95
CA ARG A 283 16.06 16.62 -12.85
C ARG A 283 15.38 17.60 -11.89
N ALA A 284 16.03 17.95 -10.78
CA ALA A 284 15.49 18.94 -9.84
C ALA A 284 15.25 20.32 -10.49
N PHE A 285 15.96 20.64 -11.57
CA PHE A 285 15.73 21.86 -12.37
C PHE A 285 14.83 21.65 -13.59
N SER A 286 14.88 20.49 -14.25
CA SER A 286 14.20 20.27 -15.54
C SER A 286 12.89 19.49 -15.49
N ASP A 287 12.61 18.75 -14.41
CA ASP A 287 11.44 17.87 -14.33
C ASP A 287 10.17 18.68 -13.98
N PRO A 288 9.09 18.61 -14.77
CA PRO A 288 7.84 19.31 -14.46
C PRO A 288 7.27 18.96 -13.08
N ALA A 289 7.46 17.72 -12.61
CA ALA A 289 7.00 17.28 -11.29
C ALA A 289 7.78 17.93 -10.13
N ALA A 290 8.97 18.50 -10.41
CA ALA A 290 9.73 19.24 -9.41
C ALA A 290 9.01 20.54 -8.99
N ALA A 291 8.34 21.23 -9.92
CA ALA A 291 7.59 22.45 -9.62
C ALA A 291 6.37 22.17 -8.74
N ASP A 292 5.55 21.17 -9.10
CA ASP A 292 4.41 20.72 -8.28
C ASP A 292 4.86 20.33 -6.86
N ARG A 293 5.96 19.57 -6.75
CA ARG A 293 6.48 19.17 -5.44
C ARG A 293 6.93 20.37 -4.59
N ARG A 294 7.50 21.41 -5.21
CA ARG A 294 7.88 22.62 -4.48
C ARG A 294 6.67 23.28 -3.82
N SER A 295 5.62 23.51 -4.59
CA SER A 295 4.37 24.11 -4.11
C SER A 295 3.72 23.28 -3.00
N ARG A 296 3.64 21.95 -3.16
CA ARG A 296 3.09 21.06 -2.12
C ARG A 296 3.92 21.07 -0.85
N THR A 297 5.25 21.09 -0.97
CA THR A 297 6.15 21.14 0.19
C THR A 297 5.96 22.42 0.98
N ARG A 298 5.95 23.58 0.31
CA ARG A 298 5.76 24.88 0.96
C ARG A 298 4.42 24.97 1.69
N ALA A 299 3.33 24.63 1.00
CA ALA A 299 1.99 24.62 1.59
C ALA A 299 1.90 23.70 2.82
N PHE A 300 2.44 22.48 2.72
CA PHE A 300 2.44 21.53 3.82
C PHE A 300 3.27 22.04 5.02
N VAL A 301 4.51 22.47 4.77
CA VAL A 301 5.42 22.94 5.81
C VAL A 301 4.87 24.19 6.49
N ALA A 302 4.32 25.15 5.74
CA ALA A 302 3.72 26.35 6.30
C ALA A 302 2.54 26.02 7.24
N SER A 303 1.63 25.16 6.79
CA SER A 303 0.48 24.70 7.58
C SER A 303 0.91 23.96 8.85
N GLU A 304 1.77 22.94 8.72
CA GLU A 304 2.18 22.13 9.85
C GLU A 304 3.09 22.88 10.83
N ARG A 305 3.96 23.75 10.35
CA ARG A 305 4.78 24.60 11.22
C ARG A 305 3.91 25.48 12.12
N ALA A 306 2.87 26.10 11.57
CA ALA A 306 1.96 26.94 12.34
C ALA A 306 1.21 26.12 13.40
N ARG A 307 0.60 25.00 12.99
CA ARG A 307 -0.16 24.10 13.89
C ARG A 307 0.68 23.58 15.06
N VAL A 308 1.89 23.13 14.77
CA VAL A 308 2.78 22.57 15.80
C VAL A 308 3.35 23.66 16.69
N ALA A 309 3.69 24.84 16.14
CA ALA A 309 4.15 25.96 16.95
C ALA A 309 3.08 26.41 17.96
N GLU A 310 1.81 26.47 17.55
CA GLU A 310 0.68 26.75 18.44
C GLU A 310 0.59 25.69 19.56
N ALA A 311 0.58 24.41 19.21
CA ALA A 311 0.48 23.32 20.18
C ALA A 311 1.64 23.31 21.20
N LEU A 312 2.87 23.61 20.77
CA LEU A 312 4.03 23.70 21.67
C LEU A 312 4.01 24.96 22.53
N ALA A 313 3.47 26.07 22.04
CA ALA A 313 3.36 27.32 22.80
C ALA A 313 2.32 27.24 23.93
N GLU A 314 1.37 26.30 23.86
CA GLU A 314 0.44 26.01 24.95
C GLU A 314 1.10 25.26 26.12
N LEU A 315 2.28 24.66 25.91
CA LEU A 315 2.97 23.90 26.95
C LEU A 315 3.74 24.82 27.91
N PRO A 316 3.63 24.61 29.24
CA PRO A 316 4.29 25.45 30.24
C PRO A 316 5.81 25.51 30.06
N GLY A 317 6.36 26.72 30.06
CA GLY A 317 7.80 26.97 29.98
C GLY A 317 8.44 26.78 28.60
N LEU A 318 7.65 26.57 27.54
CA LEU A 318 8.16 26.52 26.17
C LEU A 318 7.89 27.84 25.44
N THR A 319 8.91 28.39 24.78
CA THR A 319 8.77 29.52 23.85
C THR A 319 9.26 29.11 22.47
N VAL A 320 8.35 29.03 21.50
CA VAL A 320 8.68 28.75 20.11
C VAL A 320 9.05 30.06 19.41
N LEU A 321 10.25 30.12 18.82
CA LEU A 321 10.71 31.31 18.08
C LEU A 321 10.14 31.29 16.64
N PRO A 322 9.79 32.45 16.06
CA PRO A 322 9.32 32.54 14.68
C PRO A 322 10.32 31.95 13.68
N SER A 323 9.82 31.18 12.72
CA SER A 323 10.64 30.55 11.67
C SER A 323 9.91 30.56 10.33
N LEU A 324 10.68 30.70 9.25
CA LEU A 324 10.22 30.60 7.86
C LEU A 324 10.61 29.27 7.20
N THR A 325 11.25 28.36 7.94
CA THR A 325 11.82 27.11 7.41
C THR A 325 11.06 25.86 7.85
N ASN A 326 11.58 24.66 7.59
CA ASN A 326 11.04 23.38 8.05
C ASN A 326 11.53 22.96 9.45
N TYR A 327 11.82 23.92 10.32
CA TYR A 327 12.18 23.70 11.72
C TYR A 327 11.92 24.98 12.52
N TYR A 328 11.97 24.89 13.84
CA TYR A 328 11.92 26.05 14.72
C TYR A 328 12.85 25.84 15.92
N LEU A 329 13.29 26.96 16.49
CA LEU A 329 14.06 26.99 17.73
C LEU A 329 13.07 27.14 18.89
N VAL A 330 13.25 26.34 19.94
CA VAL A 330 12.43 26.36 21.15
C VAL A 330 13.33 26.68 22.33
N ARG A 331 12.94 27.68 23.10
CA ARG A 331 13.53 27.98 24.40
C ARG A 331 12.71 27.30 25.49
N VAL A 332 13.39 26.58 26.37
CA VAL A 332 12.82 25.91 27.54
C VAL A 332 13.23 26.67 28.78
N SER A 333 12.27 27.27 29.47
CA SER A 333 12.47 28.00 30.71
C SER A 333 12.34 27.07 31.92
N SER A 334 12.70 27.58 33.10
CA SER A 334 12.54 26.87 34.37
C SER A 334 11.07 26.50 34.70
N GLU A 335 10.08 27.18 34.08
CA GLU A 335 8.66 26.88 34.28
C GLU A 335 8.24 25.50 33.75
N ALA A 336 9.04 24.92 32.85
CA ALA A 336 8.87 23.57 32.33
C ALA A 336 9.21 22.47 33.36
N GLY A 337 9.76 22.83 34.53
CA GLY A 337 10.17 21.86 35.57
C GLY A 337 11.48 21.13 35.27
N LEU A 338 12.15 21.43 34.15
CA LEU A 338 13.34 20.74 33.65
C LEU A 338 14.68 21.37 34.08
N GLY A 339 14.64 22.33 35.01
CA GLY A 339 15.82 23.04 35.52
C GLY A 339 16.47 24.01 34.51
N ASP A 340 17.65 24.53 34.87
CA ASP A 340 18.36 25.56 34.09
C ASP A 340 18.90 25.04 32.74
N ALA A 341 19.06 23.72 32.62
CA ALA A 341 19.43 23.02 31.39
C ALA A 341 18.20 22.42 30.68
N GLY A 342 17.06 23.11 30.74
CA GLY A 342 15.76 22.56 30.36
C GLY A 342 15.68 22.01 28.93
N GLY A 343 16.42 22.58 27.97
CA GLY A 343 16.45 22.09 26.60
C GLY A 343 17.17 20.75 26.48
N ASP A 344 18.30 20.59 27.17
CA ASP A 344 19.03 19.33 27.21
C ASP A 344 18.25 18.24 27.92
N ALA A 345 17.63 18.55 29.06
CA ALA A 345 16.78 17.63 29.80
C ALA A 345 15.55 17.20 28.99
N LEU A 346 14.93 18.12 28.24
CA LEU A 346 13.86 17.77 27.30
C LEU A 346 14.36 16.80 26.23
N ALA A 347 15.52 17.06 25.64
CA ALA A 347 16.10 16.19 24.62
C ALA A 347 16.43 14.79 25.16
N ASP A 348 16.87 14.68 26.41
CA ASP A 348 17.14 13.40 27.08
C ASP A 348 15.85 12.61 27.34
N GLY A 349 14.79 13.30 27.83
CA GLY A 349 13.47 12.71 28.01
C GLY A 349 12.89 12.15 26.72
N LEU A 350 12.91 12.94 25.64
CA LEU A 350 12.45 12.52 24.32
C LEU A 350 13.29 11.37 23.73
N ALA A 351 14.61 11.41 23.92
CA ALA A 351 15.49 10.35 23.43
C ALA A 351 15.18 9.00 24.08
N SER A 352 14.73 8.98 25.35
CA SER A 352 14.29 7.74 26.01
C SER A 352 13.04 7.12 25.36
N GLU A 353 12.27 7.91 24.61
CA GLU A 353 11.08 7.48 23.87
C GLU A 353 11.37 7.25 22.38
N GLY A 354 12.64 7.29 21.98
CA GLY A 354 13.06 7.13 20.59
C GLY A 354 12.84 8.37 19.73
N ILE A 355 12.63 9.55 20.33
CA ILE A 355 12.44 10.82 19.62
C ILE A 355 13.71 11.68 19.73
N GLY A 356 14.38 11.92 18.61
CA GLY A 356 15.57 12.76 18.53
C GLY A 356 15.25 14.21 18.24
N VAL A 357 15.72 15.14 19.08
CA VAL A 357 15.70 16.59 18.81
C VAL A 357 17.11 17.17 18.87
N ARG A 358 17.34 18.33 18.24
CA ARG A 358 18.68 18.93 18.19
C ARG A 358 18.92 19.81 19.42
N ARG A 359 19.80 19.36 20.33
CA ARG A 359 20.35 20.19 21.41
C ARG A 359 21.07 21.41 20.83
N CYS A 360 20.89 22.61 21.37
CA CYS A 360 21.51 23.83 20.80
C CYS A 360 22.63 24.43 21.64
N ARG A 361 23.08 23.78 22.73
CA ARG A 361 24.15 24.27 23.62
C ARG A 361 25.50 24.54 22.94
N ASN A 362 25.73 23.97 21.76
CA ASN A 362 26.99 24.10 21.01
C ASN A 362 26.93 25.16 19.90
N PHE A 363 25.86 25.94 19.84
CA PHE A 363 25.80 27.13 18.99
C PHE A 363 26.25 28.35 19.79
N ASP A 364 27.20 29.12 19.24
CA ASP A 364 27.67 30.37 19.85
C ASP A 364 26.49 31.29 20.14
N GLY A 365 26.35 31.75 21.38
CA GLY A 365 25.23 32.61 21.81
C GLY A 365 23.98 31.87 22.31
N LEU A 366 23.93 30.54 22.22
CA LEU A 366 22.86 29.72 22.82
C LEU A 366 23.36 28.91 24.02
N GLY A 367 22.44 28.62 24.94
CA GLY A 367 22.69 27.83 26.14
C GLY A 367 22.00 26.45 26.13
N PRO A 368 22.10 25.70 27.24
CA PRO A 368 21.45 24.39 27.41
C PRO A 368 19.91 24.46 27.48
N GLY A 369 19.34 25.65 27.59
CA GLY A 369 17.90 25.90 27.55
C GLY A 369 17.27 25.90 26.14
N TYR A 370 18.00 25.52 25.08
CA TYR A 370 17.49 25.58 23.72
C TYR A 370 17.54 24.23 23.00
N VAL A 371 16.46 23.93 22.27
CA VAL A 371 16.38 22.81 21.32
C VAL A 371 15.84 23.28 19.98
N ARG A 372 16.28 22.67 18.89
CA ARG A 372 15.70 22.84 17.56
C ARG A 372 14.95 21.58 17.17
N ILE A 373 13.74 21.77 16.66
CA ILE A 373 12.83 20.69 16.28
C ILE A 373 12.45 20.87 14.81
N ALA A 374 12.65 19.82 14.01
CA ALA A 374 12.23 19.80 12.61
C ALA A 374 10.72 19.59 12.48
N VAL A 375 10.12 20.19 11.45
CA VAL A 375 8.74 19.91 11.03
C VAL A 375 8.73 18.56 10.30
N ARG A 376 7.89 17.63 10.75
CA ARG A 376 7.76 16.26 10.26
C ARG A 376 6.39 16.04 9.60
N SER A 377 6.03 14.79 9.30
CA SER A 377 4.67 14.47 8.87
C SER A 377 3.65 14.76 10.00
N ALA A 378 2.37 14.92 9.67
CA ALA A 378 1.35 15.28 10.68
C ALA A 378 1.31 14.29 11.85
N ALA A 379 1.35 12.99 11.56
CA ALA A 379 1.36 11.94 12.59
C ALA A 379 2.64 11.95 13.45
N GLU A 380 3.81 12.19 12.83
CA GLU A 380 5.08 12.34 13.56
C GLU A 380 5.07 13.60 14.43
N ASN A 381 4.53 14.72 13.93
CA ASN A 381 4.40 15.97 14.68
C ASN A 381 3.49 15.78 15.90
N ASP A 382 2.36 15.10 15.75
CA ASP A 382 1.45 14.81 16.85
C ASP A 382 2.12 13.96 17.94
N ALA A 383 2.92 12.97 17.52
CA ALA A 383 3.72 12.14 18.44
C ALA A 383 4.80 12.97 19.17
N ILE A 384 5.49 13.87 18.47
CA ILE A 384 6.49 14.77 19.08
C ILE A 384 5.82 15.69 20.12
N VAL A 385 4.70 16.33 19.78
CA VAL A 385 4.00 17.25 20.69
C VAL A 385 3.51 16.50 21.93
N ALA A 386 2.92 15.31 21.75
CA ALA A 386 2.46 14.49 22.86
C ALA A 386 3.61 14.09 23.80
N ALA A 387 4.74 13.63 23.25
CA ALA A 387 5.91 13.25 24.05
C ALA A 387 6.52 14.45 24.80
N ILE A 388 6.57 15.62 24.18
CA ILE A 388 7.02 16.85 24.86
C ILE A 388 6.09 17.20 26.02
N ALA A 389 4.78 17.11 25.81
CA ALA A 389 3.79 17.36 26.85
C ALA A 389 3.96 16.41 28.04
N ASP A 390 4.17 15.12 27.77
CA ASP A 390 4.37 14.09 28.78
C ASP A 390 5.67 14.34 29.59
N VAL A 391 6.78 14.68 28.93
CA VAL A 391 8.05 15.02 29.59
C VAL A 391 7.93 16.26 30.48
N VAL A 392 7.25 17.31 30.00
CA VAL A 392 7.03 18.54 30.77
C VAL A 392 6.11 18.29 31.97
N GLU A 393 5.05 17.49 31.81
CA GLU A 393 4.12 17.18 32.90
C GLU A 393 4.76 16.29 33.97
N GLU A 394 5.56 15.29 33.56
CA GLU A 394 6.34 14.45 34.49
C GLU A 394 7.31 15.31 35.33
N ALA A 395 8.04 16.22 34.67
CA ALA A 395 8.99 17.10 35.35
C ALA A 395 8.32 18.06 36.34
N ARG A 396 7.11 18.55 36.04
CA ARG A 396 6.38 19.51 36.90
C ARG A 396 5.62 18.84 38.04
N SER A 397 5.03 17.67 37.81
CA SER A 397 4.18 16.99 38.79
C SER A 397 4.97 16.09 39.75
N GLY A 398 6.16 15.61 39.35
CA GLY A 398 6.93 14.62 40.10
C GLY A 398 6.23 13.26 40.22
N ALA A 399 5.08 13.09 39.57
CA ALA A 399 4.36 11.84 39.51
C ALA A 399 4.97 10.96 38.41
N PRO A 400 5.33 9.69 38.70
CA PRO A 400 5.73 8.77 37.66
C PRO A 400 4.60 8.64 36.64
N ARG A 401 4.97 8.58 35.37
CA ARG A 401 4.08 8.57 34.21
C ARG A 401 2.80 7.75 34.46
N PRO A 402 1.61 8.22 34.03
CA PRO A 402 0.62 7.28 33.53
C PRO A 402 1.34 6.52 32.42
N GLY A 403 1.49 5.20 32.54
CA GLY A 403 2.10 4.38 31.49
C GLY A 403 1.52 4.74 30.11
N PRO A 404 2.27 4.50 29.01
CA PRO A 404 1.99 5.03 27.67
C PRO A 404 0.48 5.08 27.45
N ARG A 405 -0.08 6.28 27.22
CA ARG A 405 -1.52 6.48 26.99
C ARG A 405 -1.96 5.35 26.08
N ALA A 406 -2.79 4.45 26.60
CA ALA A 406 -3.22 3.29 25.85
C ALA A 406 -3.86 3.84 24.57
N THR A 407 -3.11 3.78 23.47
CA THR A 407 -3.69 3.87 22.15
C THR A 407 -4.81 2.84 22.16
N PRO A 408 -6.03 3.18 21.70
CA PRO A 408 -7.11 2.21 21.66
C PRO A 408 -6.53 0.96 21.03
N ARG A 409 -6.58 -0.16 21.77
CA ARG A 409 -5.80 -1.36 21.47
C ARG A 409 -6.29 -1.88 20.12
N ARG A 410 -5.67 -1.39 19.05
CA ARG A 410 -6.01 -1.75 17.68
C ARG A 410 -5.51 -3.17 17.51
N ALA A 411 -6.37 -4.06 17.02
CA ALA A 411 -5.95 -5.41 16.66
C ALA A 411 -4.64 -5.35 15.86
N LYS A 412 -3.72 -6.28 16.13
CA LYS A 412 -2.57 -6.48 15.24
C LYS A 412 -3.11 -6.87 13.86
N ALA A 413 -2.36 -6.57 12.81
CA ALA A 413 -2.83 -6.76 11.45
C ALA A 413 -1.76 -7.39 10.56
N LEU A 414 -2.09 -8.54 9.96
CA LEU A 414 -1.29 -9.20 8.92
C LEU A 414 -2.03 -9.11 7.60
N MET A 415 -1.44 -8.48 6.59
CA MET A 415 -2.04 -8.40 5.26
C MET A 415 -1.32 -9.29 4.26
N ILE A 416 -2.11 -10.13 3.58
CA ILE A 416 -1.66 -11.01 2.51
C ILE A 416 -2.02 -10.35 1.18
N GLN A 417 -1.01 -9.84 0.49
CA GLN A 417 -1.11 -9.33 -0.88
C GLN A 417 -0.49 -10.34 -1.85
N GLY A 418 -0.59 -10.07 -3.14
CA GLY A 418 -0.07 -11.00 -4.13
C GLY A 418 0.26 -10.33 -5.45
N THR A 419 1.18 -10.94 -6.18
CA THR A 419 1.74 -10.33 -7.40
C THR A 419 0.73 -10.27 -8.56
N SER A 420 -0.35 -11.04 -8.48
CA SER A 420 -1.46 -11.04 -9.43
C SER A 420 -2.73 -11.66 -8.83
N SER A 421 -3.85 -11.57 -9.57
CA SER A 421 -5.04 -12.38 -9.32
C SER A 421 -4.75 -13.87 -9.53
N GLY A 422 -5.19 -14.71 -8.61
CA GLY A 422 -4.91 -16.15 -8.64
C GLY A 422 -3.54 -16.56 -8.07
N ALA A 423 -2.74 -15.63 -7.52
CA ALA A 423 -1.47 -15.97 -6.86
C ALA A 423 -1.61 -16.86 -5.61
N GLY A 424 -2.85 -17.06 -5.13
CA GLY A 424 -3.19 -17.87 -3.97
C GLY A 424 -3.34 -17.09 -2.67
N LYS A 425 -3.51 -15.75 -2.73
CA LYS A 425 -3.71 -14.88 -1.57
C LYS A 425 -4.82 -15.39 -0.65
N SER A 426 -6.00 -15.70 -1.19
CA SER A 426 -7.14 -16.21 -0.41
C SER A 426 -6.81 -17.47 0.39
N LEU A 427 -6.12 -18.43 -0.22
CA LEU A 427 -5.71 -19.67 0.45
C LEU A 427 -4.64 -19.40 1.50
N ILE A 428 -3.63 -18.58 1.20
CA ILE A 428 -2.60 -18.23 2.17
C ILE A 428 -3.21 -17.46 3.36
N ALA A 429 -4.14 -16.54 3.12
CA ALA A 429 -4.89 -15.85 4.17
C ALA A 429 -5.70 -16.82 5.03
N ALA A 430 -6.42 -17.77 4.43
CA ALA A 430 -7.13 -18.82 5.16
C ALA A 430 -6.17 -19.72 5.99
N ALA A 431 -4.99 -20.02 5.45
CA ALA A 431 -3.97 -20.77 6.17
C ALA A 431 -3.50 -20.02 7.43
N PHE A 432 -3.17 -18.73 7.30
CA PHE A 432 -2.78 -17.90 8.46
C PHE A 432 -3.91 -17.75 9.48
N CYS A 433 -5.16 -17.56 9.03
CA CYS A 433 -6.33 -17.58 9.91
C CYS A 433 -6.39 -18.86 10.75
N ARG A 434 -6.23 -20.02 10.11
CA ARG A 434 -6.25 -21.31 10.80
C ARG A 434 -5.03 -21.50 11.73
N ILE A 435 -3.83 -21.13 11.29
CA ILE A 435 -2.61 -21.25 12.09
C ILE A 435 -2.75 -20.43 13.38
N PHE A 436 -3.13 -19.16 13.29
CA PHE A 436 -3.24 -18.31 14.48
C PHE A 436 -4.38 -18.73 15.42
N ARG A 437 -5.51 -19.21 14.87
CA ARG A 437 -6.58 -19.82 15.67
C ARG A 437 -6.09 -21.06 16.41
N ASP A 438 -5.37 -21.96 15.74
CA ASP A 438 -4.84 -23.18 16.34
C ASP A 438 -3.74 -22.87 17.38
N GLU A 439 -3.09 -21.70 17.29
CA GLU A 439 -2.19 -21.14 18.31
C GLU A 439 -2.93 -20.43 19.48
N GLY A 440 -4.27 -20.35 19.43
CA GLY A 440 -5.11 -19.77 20.49
C GLY A 440 -5.28 -18.25 20.43
N ILE A 441 -4.94 -17.61 19.30
CA ILE A 441 -5.12 -16.16 19.09
C ILE A 441 -6.54 -15.89 18.58
N ASP A 442 -7.22 -14.89 19.14
CA ASP A 442 -8.51 -14.43 18.61
C ASP A 442 -8.33 -13.65 17.30
N VAL A 443 -8.50 -14.37 16.20
CA VAL A 443 -8.23 -13.91 14.84
C VAL A 443 -9.51 -13.82 14.02
N ALA A 444 -9.68 -12.74 13.25
CA ALA A 444 -10.74 -12.61 12.24
C ALA A 444 -10.18 -12.29 10.85
N PRO A 445 -10.83 -12.74 9.78
CA PRO A 445 -10.41 -12.40 8.42
C PRO A 445 -11.04 -11.07 7.98
N TYR A 446 -10.40 -10.41 7.02
CA TYR A 446 -10.95 -9.19 6.43
C TYR A 446 -10.49 -8.98 4.99
N LYS A 447 -11.41 -8.63 4.10
CA LYS A 447 -11.09 -8.19 2.73
C LYS A 447 -11.93 -6.98 2.36
N ALA A 448 -11.27 -5.82 2.30
CA ALA A 448 -11.92 -4.52 2.08
C ALA A 448 -12.85 -4.52 0.86
N GLN A 449 -12.41 -5.13 -0.24
CA GLN A 449 -13.21 -5.33 -1.44
C GLN A 449 -12.93 -6.71 -2.04
N ASN A 450 -14.01 -7.43 -2.35
CA ASN A 450 -13.95 -8.62 -3.20
C ASN A 450 -14.72 -8.36 -4.51
N MET A 451 -14.30 -8.98 -5.60
CA MET A 451 -15.00 -8.98 -6.87
C MET A 451 -15.21 -10.44 -7.32
N SER A 452 -16.36 -11.03 -7.00
CA SER A 452 -16.62 -12.44 -7.28
C SER A 452 -18.11 -12.69 -7.53
N LEU A 453 -18.40 -13.66 -8.41
CA LEU A 453 -19.76 -14.17 -8.64
C LEU A 453 -20.15 -15.26 -7.63
N ASN A 454 -19.19 -15.80 -6.88
CA ASN A 454 -19.39 -16.85 -5.89
C ASN A 454 -19.61 -16.25 -4.50
N SER A 455 -20.74 -16.57 -3.89
CA SER A 455 -21.10 -16.04 -2.56
C SER A 455 -21.57 -17.13 -1.61
N ALA A 456 -21.47 -16.82 -0.32
CA ALA A 456 -22.13 -17.53 0.75
C ALA A 456 -23.15 -16.60 1.44
N VAL A 457 -23.97 -17.19 2.31
CA VAL A 457 -24.98 -16.49 3.09
C VAL A 457 -24.59 -16.59 4.56
N THR A 458 -24.48 -15.45 5.22
CA THR A 458 -24.23 -15.33 6.67
C THR A 458 -25.45 -15.83 7.48
N PRO A 459 -25.31 -16.12 8.79
CA PRO A 459 -26.45 -16.49 9.64
C PRO A 459 -27.60 -15.47 9.64
N ASP A 460 -27.28 -14.19 9.45
CA ASP A 460 -28.25 -13.08 9.42
C ASP A 460 -28.91 -12.88 8.04
N GLY A 461 -28.68 -13.79 7.07
CA GLY A 461 -29.24 -13.67 5.71
C GLY A 461 -28.56 -12.61 4.84
N LEU A 462 -27.34 -12.19 5.20
CA LEU A 462 -26.52 -11.25 4.42
C LEU A 462 -25.57 -11.99 3.47
N GLU A 463 -25.21 -11.34 2.37
CA GLU A 463 -24.32 -11.90 1.36
C GLU A 463 -22.83 -11.63 1.65
N ILE A 464 -21.96 -12.62 1.43
CA ILE A 464 -20.50 -12.50 1.58
C ILE A 464 -19.79 -13.28 0.46
N GLY A 465 -18.58 -12.86 0.07
CA GLY A 465 -17.73 -13.64 -0.85
C GLY A 465 -17.41 -15.03 -0.30
N ARG A 466 -17.41 -16.05 -1.17
CA ARG A 466 -17.15 -17.46 -0.78
C ARG A 466 -15.79 -17.63 -0.10
N ALA A 467 -14.75 -16.96 -0.61
CA ALA A 467 -13.41 -17.00 -0.03
C ALA A 467 -13.38 -16.45 1.41
N GLN A 468 -14.10 -15.36 1.70
CA GLN A 468 -14.15 -14.80 3.05
C GLN A 468 -14.97 -15.67 4.00
N ALA A 469 -16.01 -16.36 3.52
CA ALA A 469 -16.70 -17.37 4.33
C ALA A 469 -15.78 -18.56 4.69
N VAL A 470 -14.93 -19.01 3.77
CA VAL A 470 -13.89 -20.02 4.04
C VAL A 470 -12.86 -19.51 5.04
N GLN A 471 -12.43 -18.25 4.93
CA GLN A 471 -11.51 -17.64 5.88
C GLN A 471 -12.15 -17.50 7.28
N ALA A 472 -13.46 -17.20 7.37
CA ALA A 472 -14.19 -17.16 8.63
C ALA A 472 -14.21 -18.55 9.30
N ALA A 473 -14.48 -19.60 8.51
CA ALA A 473 -14.40 -20.98 8.98
C ALA A 473 -12.98 -21.36 9.42
N ALA A 474 -11.94 -20.84 8.76
CA ALA A 474 -10.55 -21.04 9.17
C ALA A 474 -10.24 -20.44 10.54
N CYS A 475 -10.88 -19.31 10.89
CA CYS A 475 -10.86 -18.72 12.23
C CYS A 475 -11.75 -19.45 13.24
N GLY A 476 -12.61 -20.39 12.81
CA GLY A 476 -13.65 -20.97 13.66
C GLY A 476 -14.78 -19.99 13.98
N LEU A 477 -15.02 -18.99 13.12
CA LEU A 477 -16.06 -17.97 13.26
C LEU A 477 -17.18 -18.20 12.25
N GLU A 478 -18.39 -17.76 12.60
CA GLU A 478 -19.47 -17.63 11.62
C GLU A 478 -19.16 -16.48 10.63
N PRO A 479 -19.57 -16.60 9.34
CA PRO A 479 -19.39 -15.52 8.38
C PRO A 479 -20.13 -14.24 8.79
N ASP A 480 -19.41 -13.12 8.84
CA ASP A 480 -19.92 -11.78 9.15
C ASP A 480 -19.71 -10.86 7.94
N ALA A 481 -20.73 -10.11 7.53
CA ALA A 481 -20.65 -9.21 6.38
C ALA A 481 -19.57 -8.11 6.52
N ARG A 482 -19.14 -7.78 7.74
CA ARG A 482 -18.01 -6.87 7.99
C ARG A 482 -16.67 -7.44 7.52
N MET A 483 -16.54 -8.77 7.41
CA MET A 483 -15.33 -9.43 6.88
C MET A 483 -15.16 -9.21 5.36
N ASN A 484 -16.24 -8.86 4.65
CA ASN A 484 -16.22 -8.45 3.25
C ASN A 484 -17.22 -7.30 3.01
N PRO A 485 -16.89 -6.07 3.42
CA PRO A 485 -17.85 -4.98 3.45
C PRO A 485 -18.24 -4.46 2.06
N VAL A 486 -17.37 -4.63 1.05
CA VAL A 486 -17.65 -4.29 -0.35
C VAL A 486 -17.50 -5.55 -1.20
N LEU A 487 -18.60 -5.98 -1.81
CA LEU A 487 -18.62 -7.09 -2.77
C LEU A 487 -19.13 -6.57 -4.12
N LEU A 488 -18.27 -6.65 -5.13
CA LEU A 488 -18.59 -6.31 -6.51
C LEU A 488 -18.98 -7.56 -7.28
N LYS A 489 -20.12 -7.52 -7.97
CA LYS A 489 -20.61 -8.60 -8.81
C LYS A 489 -20.66 -8.15 -10.26
N PRO A 490 -19.77 -8.65 -11.14
CA PRO A 490 -19.76 -8.24 -12.53
C PRO A 490 -21.07 -8.65 -13.23
N GLU A 491 -21.78 -7.68 -13.79
CA GLU A 491 -23.02 -7.90 -14.56
C GLU A 491 -22.78 -7.74 -16.08
N SER A 492 -21.75 -6.99 -16.49
CA SER A 492 -21.30 -6.86 -17.88
C SER A 492 -19.82 -6.46 -17.93
N ASP A 493 -19.21 -6.39 -19.12
CA ASP A 493 -17.83 -5.96 -19.31
C ASP A 493 -17.54 -4.55 -18.73
N ARG A 494 -18.58 -3.72 -18.52
CA ARG A 494 -18.45 -2.33 -18.05
C ARG A 494 -19.30 -2.00 -16.82
N GLY A 495 -19.98 -2.97 -16.22
CA GLY A 495 -20.94 -2.75 -15.14
C GLY A 495 -20.88 -3.84 -14.08
N SER A 496 -21.06 -3.43 -12.82
CA SER A 496 -21.12 -4.34 -11.67
C SER A 496 -22.20 -3.91 -10.69
N GLN A 497 -22.82 -4.88 -10.05
CA GLN A 497 -23.62 -4.66 -8.86
C GLN A 497 -22.69 -4.47 -7.65
N VAL A 498 -23.01 -3.47 -6.83
CA VAL A 498 -22.34 -3.18 -5.56
C VAL A 498 -23.20 -3.74 -4.43
N VAL A 499 -22.61 -4.60 -3.62
CA VAL A 499 -23.18 -5.11 -2.38
C VAL A 499 -22.36 -4.51 -1.23
N LEU A 500 -23.02 -3.76 -0.35
CA LEU A 500 -22.42 -3.14 0.82
C LEU A 500 -22.93 -3.84 2.08
N LEU A 501 -22.02 -4.33 2.93
CA LEU A 501 -22.35 -5.06 4.16
C LEU A 501 -23.41 -6.16 3.91
N GLY A 502 -23.20 -6.90 2.83
CA GLY A 502 -24.04 -8.01 2.38
C GLY A 502 -25.44 -7.66 1.88
N LYS A 503 -25.74 -6.37 1.67
CA LYS A 503 -27.00 -5.89 1.08
C LYS A 503 -26.76 -5.28 -0.30
N PRO A 504 -27.59 -5.59 -1.32
CA PRO A 504 -27.53 -4.91 -2.60
C PRO A 504 -27.72 -3.39 -2.41
N TYR A 505 -26.78 -2.60 -2.95
CA TYR A 505 -26.81 -1.14 -2.82
C TYR A 505 -27.13 -0.45 -4.14
N ALA A 506 -26.36 -0.72 -5.20
CA ALA A 506 -26.51 -0.07 -6.49
C ALA A 506 -25.99 -0.93 -7.65
N ARG A 507 -26.35 -0.53 -8.88
CA ARG A 507 -25.68 -0.95 -10.13
C ARG A 507 -25.02 0.30 -10.70
N TYR A 508 -23.79 0.20 -11.18
CA TYR A 508 -23.13 1.36 -11.81
C TYR A 508 -22.68 1.05 -13.23
N GLN A 509 -22.76 2.11 -14.06
CA GLN A 509 -22.02 2.26 -15.31
C GLN A 509 -20.79 3.15 -15.02
N ALA A 510 -19.72 3.05 -15.80
CA ALA A 510 -18.40 3.62 -15.51
C ALA A 510 -18.32 5.13 -15.12
N GLN A 511 -19.37 5.94 -15.29
CA GLN A 511 -19.37 7.39 -15.07
C GLN A 511 -19.71 7.82 -13.62
N GLU A 512 -20.35 6.97 -12.80
CA GLU A 512 -20.72 7.28 -11.39
C GLU A 512 -19.65 6.84 -10.37
N TYR A 513 -18.51 6.37 -10.86
CA TYR A 513 -17.45 5.70 -10.09
C TYR A 513 -16.85 6.54 -8.95
N TYR A 514 -16.78 7.87 -9.11
CA TYR A 514 -16.06 8.76 -8.18
C TYR A 514 -16.72 8.90 -6.81
N ALA A 515 -18.02 9.22 -6.76
CA ALA A 515 -18.74 9.33 -5.50
C ALA A 515 -18.90 7.96 -4.82
N MET A 516 -19.02 6.89 -5.61
CA MET A 516 -19.10 5.52 -5.10
C MET A 516 -17.79 5.07 -4.44
N HIS A 517 -16.65 5.50 -4.97
CA HIS A 517 -15.34 5.14 -4.44
C HIS A 517 -15.12 5.62 -3.01
N GLU A 518 -15.52 6.85 -2.69
CA GLU A 518 -15.44 7.39 -1.33
C GLU A 518 -16.32 6.60 -0.37
N LEU A 519 -17.58 6.37 -0.73
CA LEU A 519 -18.51 5.57 0.06
C LEU A 519 -17.99 4.14 0.33
N MET A 520 -17.47 3.46 -0.70
CA MET A 520 -16.91 2.11 -0.57
C MET A 520 -15.71 2.09 0.38
N ARG A 521 -14.80 3.06 0.24
CA ARG A 521 -13.63 3.22 1.11
C ARG A 521 -14.02 3.46 2.57
N ASP A 522 -14.99 4.34 2.81
CA ASP A 522 -15.41 4.69 4.17
C ASP A 522 -16.18 3.54 4.83
N THR A 523 -17.03 2.84 4.06
CA THR A 523 -17.71 1.61 4.52
C THR A 523 -16.68 0.54 4.90
N ALA A 524 -15.67 0.32 4.06
CA ALA A 524 -14.61 -0.65 4.31
C ALA A 524 -13.83 -0.30 5.59
N ARG A 525 -13.41 0.97 5.75
CA ARG A 525 -12.70 1.43 6.95
C ARG A 525 -13.52 1.24 8.22
N ALA A 526 -14.80 1.62 8.21
CA ALA A 526 -15.68 1.46 9.36
C ALA A 526 -15.89 -0.02 9.73
N ALA A 527 -16.03 -0.91 8.75
CA ALA A 527 -16.13 -2.35 8.99
C ALA A 527 -14.84 -2.93 9.59
N TYR A 528 -13.68 -2.50 9.08
CA TYR A 528 -12.38 -2.86 9.66
C TYR A 528 -12.27 -2.40 11.11
N ASP A 529 -12.53 -1.12 11.39
CA ASP A 529 -12.38 -0.56 12.73
C ASP A 529 -13.32 -1.23 13.74
N GLY A 530 -14.54 -1.60 13.31
CA GLY A 530 -15.46 -2.41 14.11
C GLY A 530 -14.89 -3.79 14.46
N LEU A 531 -14.44 -4.56 13.45
CA LEU A 531 -13.83 -5.88 13.68
C LEU A 531 -12.54 -5.78 14.53
N ALA A 532 -11.68 -4.81 14.22
CA ALA A 532 -10.40 -4.61 14.91
C ALA A 532 -10.57 -4.16 16.37
N SER A 533 -11.75 -3.65 16.76
CA SER A 533 -12.07 -3.34 18.15
C SER A 533 -12.49 -4.56 18.99
N GLU A 534 -12.86 -5.66 18.32
CA GLU A 534 -13.40 -6.87 18.94
C GLU A 534 -12.40 -8.03 18.97
N ARG A 535 -11.23 -7.88 18.33
CA ARG A 535 -10.29 -8.97 18.02
C ARG A 535 -8.86 -8.65 18.42
N GLU A 536 -8.05 -9.68 18.62
CA GLU A 536 -6.61 -9.51 18.86
C GLU A 536 -5.80 -9.38 17.57
N LEU A 537 -6.20 -10.10 16.52
CA LEU A 537 -5.53 -10.13 15.22
C LEU A 537 -6.55 -10.07 14.08
N ILE A 538 -6.27 -9.24 13.08
CA ILE A 538 -6.96 -9.27 11.79
C ILE A 538 -6.00 -9.80 10.72
N VAL A 539 -6.43 -10.82 9.97
CA VAL A 539 -5.74 -11.27 8.76
C VAL A 539 -6.45 -10.67 7.55
N LEU A 540 -5.81 -9.68 6.94
CA LEU A 540 -6.32 -8.97 5.78
C LEU A 540 -5.91 -9.66 4.49
N GLU A 541 -6.78 -9.66 3.49
CA GLU A 541 -6.47 -10.06 2.13
C GLU A 541 -6.54 -8.85 1.18
N GLY A 542 -5.51 -8.69 0.34
CA GLY A 542 -5.50 -7.69 -0.72
C GLY A 542 -6.32 -8.09 -1.95
N ALA A 543 -6.76 -7.11 -2.74
CA ALA A 543 -7.49 -7.33 -3.99
C ALA A 543 -6.58 -7.10 -5.21
N GLY A 544 -6.50 -8.06 -6.13
CA GLY A 544 -5.63 -7.93 -7.31
C GLY A 544 -4.14 -7.86 -6.95
N SER A 545 -3.41 -6.93 -7.58
CA SER A 545 -2.00 -6.62 -7.29
C SER A 545 -1.87 -5.24 -6.64
N PRO A 546 -0.97 -5.07 -5.64
CA PRO A 546 -0.70 -3.76 -5.04
C PRO A 546 0.16 -2.86 -5.96
N ALA A 547 0.71 -3.40 -7.06
CA ALA A 547 1.56 -2.67 -8.00
C ALA A 547 0.81 -2.14 -9.24
N GLU A 548 -0.52 -2.03 -9.17
CA GLU A 548 -1.34 -1.35 -10.19
C GLU A 548 -1.12 0.17 -10.11
N ILE A 549 0.00 0.63 -10.66
CA ILE A 549 0.51 2.01 -10.54
C ILE A 549 -0.52 3.08 -10.96
N ASN A 550 -1.44 2.75 -11.86
CA ASN A 550 -2.52 3.62 -12.33
C ASN A 550 -3.67 3.77 -11.31
N LEU A 551 -3.77 2.88 -10.32
CA LEU A 551 -4.82 2.87 -9.28
C LEU A 551 -4.30 3.35 -7.91
N LYS A 552 -2.98 3.47 -7.74
CA LYS A 552 -2.31 3.70 -6.46
C LYS A 552 -2.83 4.92 -5.68
N SER A 553 -3.12 6.03 -6.35
CA SER A 553 -3.63 7.27 -5.71
C SER A 553 -5.02 7.11 -5.08
N ARG A 554 -5.74 6.04 -5.44
CA ARG A 554 -7.10 5.75 -4.96
C ARG A 554 -7.17 4.41 -4.24
N ASP A 555 -6.06 3.71 -4.05
CA ASP A 555 -6.06 2.40 -3.42
C ASP A 555 -6.63 2.46 -2.00
N PHE A 556 -7.64 1.63 -1.74
CA PHE A 556 -8.19 1.37 -0.40
C PHE A 556 -8.28 -0.13 -0.11
N VAL A 557 -7.75 -0.97 -1.00
CA VAL A 557 -7.94 -2.43 -0.99
C VAL A 557 -6.61 -3.18 -0.82
N ASN A 558 -5.48 -2.54 -1.09
CA ASN A 558 -4.13 -3.08 -0.92
C ASN A 558 -3.31 -2.26 0.10
N MET A 559 -2.32 -1.48 -0.33
CA MET A 559 -1.50 -0.66 0.56
C MET A 559 -2.32 0.42 1.28
N GLY A 560 -3.41 0.89 0.67
CA GLY A 560 -4.40 1.74 1.33
C GLY A 560 -5.06 1.08 2.54
N ALA A 561 -5.45 -0.19 2.42
CA ALA A 561 -5.98 -0.98 3.53
C ALA A 561 -4.90 -1.30 4.57
N ALA A 562 -3.69 -1.68 4.12
CA ALA A 562 -2.55 -1.92 5.01
C ALA A 562 -2.24 -0.70 5.88
N ARG A 563 -2.20 0.49 5.27
CA ARG A 563 -1.95 1.76 5.97
C ARG A 563 -3.05 2.08 6.97
N HIS A 564 -4.32 1.87 6.60
CA HIS A 564 -5.44 2.07 7.53
C HIS A 564 -5.34 1.13 8.73
N ALA A 565 -4.97 -0.12 8.50
CA ALA A 565 -4.84 -1.17 9.50
C ALA A 565 -3.57 -1.07 10.36
N GLY A 566 -2.53 -0.38 9.89
CA GLY A 566 -1.18 -0.50 10.47
C GLY A 566 -0.59 -1.90 10.26
N ALA A 567 -0.91 -2.54 9.13
CA ALA A 567 -0.62 -3.95 8.90
C ALA A 567 0.84 -4.21 8.48
N ARG A 568 1.36 -5.36 8.90
CA ARG A 568 2.53 -6.00 8.27
C ARG A 568 2.09 -6.71 7.00
N VAL A 569 2.83 -6.54 5.92
CA VAL A 569 2.43 -7.03 4.58
C VAL A 569 3.34 -8.18 4.14
N LEU A 570 2.71 -9.27 3.69
CA LEU A 570 3.37 -10.35 2.95
C LEU A 570 2.93 -10.31 1.49
N LEU A 571 3.88 -10.39 0.57
CA LEU A 571 3.59 -10.44 -0.86
C LEU A 571 3.75 -11.88 -1.39
N VAL A 572 2.63 -12.48 -1.79
CA VAL A 572 2.56 -13.85 -2.31
C VAL A 572 2.77 -13.88 -3.83
N GLY A 573 3.67 -14.72 -4.30
CA GLY A 573 3.97 -14.88 -5.73
C GLY A 573 3.69 -16.29 -6.24
N ASP A 574 3.05 -16.40 -7.41
CA ASP A 574 2.80 -17.67 -8.10
C ASP A 574 4.02 -18.07 -8.92
N ILE A 575 4.73 -19.14 -8.53
CA ILE A 575 5.87 -19.62 -9.31
C ILE A 575 5.48 -20.52 -10.48
N ASP A 576 4.28 -21.12 -10.47
CA ASP A 576 3.80 -22.01 -11.54
C ASP A 576 3.61 -21.22 -12.85
N ARG A 577 3.30 -19.91 -12.75
CA ARG A 577 3.23 -18.99 -13.89
C ARG A 577 4.58 -18.48 -14.39
N GLY A 578 5.68 -18.75 -13.66
CA GLY A 578 7.01 -18.25 -13.96
C GLY A 578 7.22 -16.77 -13.58
N GLY A 579 8.50 -16.34 -13.51
CA GLY A 579 8.87 -14.93 -13.30
C GLY A 579 8.70 -14.39 -11.88
N VAL A 580 8.41 -15.24 -10.88
CA VAL A 580 8.05 -14.82 -9.52
C VAL A 580 9.04 -13.84 -8.86
N PHE A 581 10.36 -14.08 -8.99
CA PHE A 581 11.38 -13.21 -8.40
C PHE A 581 11.47 -11.85 -9.12
N ALA A 582 11.29 -11.84 -10.44
CA ALA A 582 11.19 -10.60 -11.19
C ALA A 582 9.94 -9.80 -10.78
N SER A 583 8.83 -10.49 -10.53
CA SER A 583 7.63 -9.85 -9.99
C SER A 583 7.90 -9.24 -8.62
N PHE A 584 8.53 -9.94 -7.68
CA PHE A 584 8.87 -9.38 -6.37
C PHE A 584 9.74 -8.13 -6.47
N ILE A 585 10.82 -8.18 -7.26
CA ILE A 585 11.70 -7.04 -7.51
C ILE A 585 10.92 -5.86 -8.12
N GLY A 586 10.07 -6.14 -9.10
CA GLY A 586 9.22 -5.13 -9.74
C GLY A 586 8.24 -4.48 -8.77
N HIS A 587 7.64 -5.24 -7.85
CA HIS A 587 6.70 -4.69 -6.86
C HIS A 587 7.41 -3.74 -5.90
N VAL A 588 8.56 -4.15 -5.34
CA VAL A 588 9.37 -3.31 -4.45
C VAL A 588 9.79 -2.01 -5.15
N ALA A 589 10.17 -2.08 -6.41
CA ALA A 589 10.53 -0.89 -7.20
C ALA A 589 9.35 0.06 -7.46
N THR A 590 8.10 -0.37 -7.24
CA THR A 590 6.90 0.49 -7.37
C THR A 590 6.35 1.00 -6.05
N PHE A 591 6.87 0.53 -4.91
CA PHE A 591 6.37 0.89 -3.58
C PHE A 591 6.94 2.23 -3.12
N ALA A 592 6.11 3.03 -2.45
CA ALA A 592 6.52 4.27 -1.81
C ALA A 592 7.29 3.97 -0.51
N PRO A 593 8.09 4.91 0.04
CA PRO A 593 8.87 4.66 1.25
C PRO A 593 8.04 4.22 2.48
N ASP A 594 6.82 4.72 2.64
CA ASP A 594 5.91 4.28 3.70
C ASP A 594 5.37 2.85 3.46
N GLU A 595 5.15 2.48 2.20
CA GLU A 595 4.73 1.14 1.79
C GLU A 595 5.81 0.09 2.01
N LEU A 596 7.06 0.44 1.69
CA LEU A 596 8.23 -0.39 1.96
C LEU A 596 8.38 -0.67 3.46
N ARG A 597 8.09 0.30 4.34
CA ARG A 597 8.13 0.08 5.81
C ARG A 597 7.09 -0.94 6.31
N MET A 598 5.99 -1.15 5.57
CA MET A 598 4.96 -2.13 5.91
C MET A 598 5.28 -3.54 5.39
N LEU A 599 6.10 -3.67 4.34
CA LEU A 599 6.48 -4.96 3.76
C LEU A 599 7.39 -5.75 4.72
N SER A 600 6.98 -6.97 5.06
CA SER A 600 7.79 -7.89 5.88
C SER A 600 8.56 -8.90 5.04
N GLY A 601 8.09 -9.22 3.83
CA GLY A 601 8.79 -10.12 2.93
C GLY A 601 7.87 -10.82 1.92
N PHE A 602 8.41 -11.86 1.30
CA PHE A 602 7.76 -12.58 0.21
C PHE A 602 7.41 -14.02 0.59
N VAL A 603 6.34 -14.54 0.00
CA VAL A 603 6.00 -15.97 0.04
C VAL A 603 5.91 -16.48 -1.39
N VAL A 604 6.78 -17.43 -1.75
CA VAL A 604 6.65 -18.17 -3.00
C VAL A 604 5.57 -19.22 -2.81
N ASN A 605 4.59 -19.28 -3.70
CA ASN A 605 3.48 -20.22 -3.64
C ASN A 605 3.42 -21.09 -4.90
N LYS A 606 2.70 -22.22 -4.80
CA LYS A 606 2.47 -23.18 -5.89
C LYS A 606 3.74 -23.83 -6.44
N PHE A 607 4.75 -24.00 -5.60
CA PHE A 607 6.02 -24.56 -6.03
C PHE A 607 5.93 -26.07 -6.31
N ARG A 608 6.51 -26.52 -7.43
CA ARG A 608 6.59 -27.94 -7.79
C ARG A 608 8.06 -28.39 -7.78
N GLY A 609 8.37 -29.43 -7.01
CA GLY A 609 9.72 -30.00 -6.92
C GLY A 609 10.39 -29.75 -5.58
N ASP A 610 11.72 -29.81 -5.57
CA ASP A 610 12.56 -29.61 -4.38
C ASP A 610 12.96 -28.13 -4.22
N PRO A 611 12.57 -27.44 -3.12
CA PRO A 611 12.91 -26.03 -2.89
C PRO A 611 14.42 -25.76 -2.89
N ALA A 612 15.26 -26.77 -2.62
CA ALA A 612 16.72 -26.64 -2.71
C ALA A 612 17.19 -26.22 -4.12
N LEU A 613 16.40 -26.52 -5.16
CA LEU A 613 16.67 -26.11 -6.54
C LEU A 613 16.49 -24.61 -6.78
N LEU A 614 15.83 -23.89 -5.88
CA LEU A 614 15.71 -22.44 -5.97
C LEU A 614 17.02 -21.73 -5.61
N GLY A 615 17.99 -22.44 -5.01
CA GLY A 615 19.39 -22.02 -4.83
C GLY A 615 19.52 -20.58 -4.34
N ASP A 616 20.36 -19.80 -5.04
CA ASP A 616 20.66 -18.41 -4.70
C ASP A 616 19.51 -17.42 -5.01
N ALA A 617 18.36 -17.87 -5.56
CA ALA A 617 17.29 -16.96 -5.97
C ALA A 617 16.68 -16.19 -4.79
N PHE A 618 16.60 -16.81 -3.61
CA PHE A 618 16.14 -16.13 -2.39
C PHE A 618 17.15 -15.09 -1.91
N GLY A 619 18.45 -15.41 -1.97
CA GLY A 619 19.54 -14.49 -1.68
C GLY A 619 19.53 -13.30 -2.64
N MET A 620 19.44 -13.55 -3.94
CA MET A 620 19.34 -12.52 -4.97
C MET A 620 18.13 -11.60 -4.77
N THR A 621 16.98 -12.17 -4.39
CA THR A 621 15.77 -11.39 -4.10
C THR A 621 16.03 -10.47 -2.93
N ARG A 622 16.62 -10.97 -1.83
CA ARG A 622 16.99 -10.16 -0.68
C ARG A 622 18.01 -9.08 -1.04
N ASP A 623 19.05 -9.40 -1.79
CA ASP A 623 20.08 -8.43 -2.19
C ASP A 623 19.53 -7.32 -3.09
N ARG A 624 18.51 -7.63 -3.90
CA ARG A 624 17.87 -6.67 -4.81
C ARG A 624 16.78 -5.83 -4.16
N THR A 625 16.10 -6.38 -3.16
CA THR A 625 14.89 -5.76 -2.58
C THR A 625 15.10 -5.23 -1.16
N GLY A 626 16.08 -5.78 -0.42
CA GLY A 626 16.23 -5.58 1.01
C GLY A 626 15.34 -6.50 1.87
N TYR A 627 14.41 -7.26 1.27
CA TYR A 627 13.43 -8.07 2.01
C TYR A 627 13.63 -9.58 1.80
N PRO A 628 13.40 -10.40 2.84
CA PRO A 628 13.57 -11.85 2.75
C PRO A 628 12.41 -12.52 2.00
N VAL A 629 12.70 -13.67 1.38
CA VAL A 629 11.67 -14.67 1.07
C VAL A 629 11.46 -15.48 2.36
N LEU A 630 10.28 -15.34 2.96
CA LEU A 630 9.92 -15.94 4.25
C LEU A 630 9.36 -17.36 4.11
N GLY A 631 9.05 -17.81 2.91
CA GLY A 631 8.61 -19.18 2.70
C GLY A 631 8.41 -19.57 1.25
N CYS A 632 8.37 -20.89 1.02
CA CYS A 632 8.13 -21.50 -0.27
C CYS A 632 7.09 -22.62 -0.14
N VAL A 633 5.82 -22.26 -0.33
CA VAL A 633 4.70 -23.17 -0.17
C VAL A 633 4.60 -24.08 -1.41
N PRO A 634 4.60 -25.41 -1.22
CA PRO A 634 4.49 -26.35 -2.33
C PRO A 634 3.08 -26.31 -2.95
N MET A 635 2.96 -26.79 -4.19
CA MET A 635 1.68 -27.04 -4.82
C MET A 635 0.93 -28.15 -4.07
N ILE A 636 -0.06 -27.75 -3.27
CA ILE A 636 -0.86 -28.68 -2.48
C ILE A 636 -1.85 -29.40 -3.41
N SER A 637 -1.59 -30.68 -3.66
CA SER A 637 -2.40 -31.47 -4.58
C SER A 637 -3.74 -31.88 -3.96
N ARG A 638 -4.80 -31.81 -4.78
CA ARG A 638 -6.17 -32.25 -4.43
C ARG A 638 -6.72 -31.54 -3.19
N LEU A 639 -6.48 -30.23 -3.06
CA LEU A 639 -7.04 -29.41 -1.98
C LEU A 639 -8.51 -29.12 -2.25
N ASP A 640 -9.38 -29.59 -1.35
CA ASP A 640 -10.82 -29.58 -1.50
C ASP A 640 -11.46 -28.40 -0.75
N ILE A 641 -10.91 -27.22 -1.02
CA ILE A 641 -11.37 -25.93 -0.50
C ILE A 641 -11.97 -25.13 -1.65
N PRO A 642 -13.14 -24.48 -1.51
CA PRO A 642 -13.72 -23.66 -2.58
C PRO A 642 -12.73 -22.62 -3.11
N ASP A 643 -12.54 -22.55 -4.43
CA ASP A 643 -11.70 -21.51 -5.03
C ASP A 643 -12.42 -20.16 -5.07
N GLU A 644 -11.62 -19.09 -5.09
CA GLU A 644 -12.07 -17.71 -5.08
C GLU A 644 -12.75 -17.31 -6.42
N ASP A 645 -12.04 -17.49 -7.55
CA ASP A 645 -12.37 -16.82 -8.83
C ASP A 645 -12.24 -17.70 -10.10
N GLU A 646 -11.88 -18.99 -10.00
CA GLU A 646 -11.76 -19.82 -11.20
C GLU A 646 -13.12 -20.46 -11.56
N PRO A 647 -13.71 -20.16 -12.74
CA PRO A 647 -14.92 -20.83 -13.24
C PRO A 647 -14.54 -22.20 -13.84
N VAL A 648 -13.77 -22.99 -13.09
CA VAL A 648 -13.28 -24.31 -13.49
C VAL A 648 -13.89 -25.32 -12.53
N VAL A 649 -14.57 -26.34 -13.07
CA VAL A 649 -15.05 -27.45 -12.24
C VAL A 649 -13.82 -28.17 -11.69
N LYS A 650 -13.66 -28.26 -10.36
CA LYS A 650 -12.54 -29.01 -9.76
C LYS A 650 -12.62 -30.51 -10.00
N ALA A 651 -13.82 -31.03 -10.22
CA ALA A 651 -14.06 -32.36 -10.77
C ALA A 651 -13.51 -32.40 -12.22
N GLY A 652 -12.18 -32.50 -12.34
CA GLY A 652 -11.47 -32.47 -13.61
C GLY A 652 -11.82 -33.64 -14.52
N SER A 653 -11.30 -33.59 -15.75
CA SER A 653 -11.44 -34.69 -16.72
C SER A 653 -10.85 -35.98 -16.16
N ARG A 654 -11.64 -37.03 -16.22
CA ARG A 654 -11.30 -38.41 -15.85
C ARG A 654 -11.68 -39.30 -17.03
N PRO A 655 -10.84 -39.35 -18.07
CA PRO A 655 -11.12 -40.14 -19.25
C PRO A 655 -11.36 -41.61 -18.86
N GLY A 656 -12.54 -42.13 -19.16
CA GLY A 656 -12.94 -43.51 -18.85
C GLY A 656 -13.74 -43.71 -17.57
N ALA A 657 -14.20 -42.65 -16.90
CA ALA A 657 -15.16 -42.77 -15.80
C ALA A 657 -16.47 -43.44 -16.26
N ASP A 658 -17.08 -44.21 -15.36
CA ASP A 658 -18.32 -44.95 -15.62
C ASP A 658 -19.51 -44.02 -15.89
N VAL A 659 -19.59 -42.92 -15.13
CA VAL A 659 -20.65 -41.92 -15.21
C VAL A 659 -20.08 -40.60 -15.73
N ARG A 660 -20.73 -40.00 -16.74
CA ARG A 660 -20.27 -38.75 -17.34
C ARG A 660 -21.36 -37.68 -17.27
N ILE A 661 -21.02 -36.51 -16.74
CA ILE A 661 -21.92 -35.38 -16.51
C ILE A 661 -21.47 -34.21 -17.38
N ALA A 662 -22.33 -33.78 -18.31
CA ALA A 662 -22.10 -32.57 -19.09
C ALA A 662 -22.56 -31.34 -18.32
N VAL A 663 -21.77 -30.28 -18.35
CA VAL A 663 -22.07 -28.99 -17.70
C VAL A 663 -21.94 -27.88 -18.73
N PRO A 664 -23.06 -27.29 -19.19
CA PRO A 664 -23.04 -26.18 -20.12
C PRO A 664 -22.24 -24.98 -19.57
N ARG A 665 -21.31 -24.46 -20.36
CA ARG A 665 -20.51 -23.29 -20.01
C ARG A 665 -21.35 -22.03 -20.20
N LEU A 666 -21.94 -21.55 -19.11
CA LEU A 666 -22.67 -20.29 -19.06
C LEU A 666 -21.69 -19.10 -19.02
N ARG A 667 -22.08 -17.95 -19.59
CA ARG A 667 -21.23 -16.76 -19.61
C ARG A 667 -21.17 -16.06 -18.26
N ARG A 668 -22.24 -16.15 -17.48
CA ARG A 668 -22.34 -15.55 -16.14
C ARG A 668 -22.66 -16.57 -15.05
N ALA A 669 -22.09 -17.77 -15.19
CA ALA A 669 -22.16 -18.82 -14.17
C ALA A 669 -21.78 -18.26 -12.79
N SER A 670 -22.56 -18.63 -11.77
CA SER A 670 -22.34 -18.18 -10.40
C SER A 670 -22.58 -19.33 -9.43
N ASN A 671 -21.84 -19.35 -8.32
CA ASN A 671 -21.88 -20.45 -7.35
C ASN A 671 -21.59 -21.81 -8.00
N PHE A 672 -20.70 -21.84 -8.99
CA PHE A 672 -20.37 -23.02 -9.78
C PHE A 672 -19.73 -24.17 -8.96
N THR A 673 -19.44 -23.90 -7.69
CA THR A 673 -18.92 -24.84 -6.68
C THR A 673 -19.87 -25.99 -6.35
N ASP A 674 -21.16 -25.94 -6.74
CA ASP A 674 -22.11 -27.06 -6.53
C ASP A 674 -21.59 -28.38 -7.13
N LEU A 675 -20.78 -28.28 -8.20
CA LEU A 675 -20.25 -29.42 -8.94
C LEU A 675 -18.90 -29.92 -8.38
N ASP A 676 -18.26 -29.16 -7.49
CA ASP A 676 -16.99 -29.57 -6.90
C ASP A 676 -17.14 -30.82 -6.03
N ALA A 677 -18.34 -31.08 -5.51
CA ALA A 677 -18.63 -32.29 -4.74
C ALA A 677 -18.38 -33.59 -5.55
N PHE A 678 -18.50 -33.55 -6.89
CA PHE A 678 -18.17 -34.71 -7.74
C PHE A 678 -16.67 -35.00 -7.82
N ALA A 679 -15.80 -34.08 -7.38
CA ALA A 679 -14.37 -34.35 -7.27
C ALA A 679 -14.08 -35.50 -6.28
N ALA A 680 -14.97 -35.74 -5.31
CA ALA A 680 -14.87 -36.88 -4.40
C ALA A 680 -15.21 -38.23 -5.06
N GLU A 681 -15.85 -38.27 -6.23
CA GLU A 681 -16.45 -39.51 -6.79
C GLU A 681 -15.59 -40.11 -7.92
N PRO A 682 -14.74 -41.13 -7.67
CA PRO A 682 -13.77 -41.61 -8.65
C PRO A 682 -14.40 -42.22 -9.92
N ASP A 683 -15.67 -42.62 -9.86
CA ASP A 683 -16.44 -43.18 -10.98
C ASP A 683 -17.22 -42.14 -11.79
N ALA A 684 -17.12 -40.85 -11.44
CA ALA A 684 -17.78 -39.76 -12.14
C ALA A 684 -16.77 -38.81 -12.81
N GLU A 685 -17.06 -38.43 -14.05
CA GLU A 685 -16.38 -37.36 -14.79
C GLU A 685 -17.37 -36.20 -15.03
N VAL A 686 -16.94 -34.98 -14.71
CA VAL A 686 -17.68 -33.76 -15.05
C VAL A 686 -16.97 -33.05 -16.20
N VAL A 687 -17.72 -32.78 -17.27
CA VAL A 687 -17.18 -32.21 -18.52
C VAL A 687 -17.90 -30.89 -18.82
N ALA A 688 -17.13 -29.80 -18.83
CA ALA A 688 -17.64 -28.52 -19.30
C ALA A 688 -17.83 -28.57 -20.84
N VAL A 689 -19.02 -28.20 -21.32
CA VAL A 689 -19.36 -28.18 -22.75
C VAL A 689 -19.75 -26.78 -23.18
N SER A 690 -19.22 -26.31 -24.30
CA SER A 690 -19.45 -24.98 -24.86
C SER A 690 -20.31 -25.00 -26.13
N LEU A 691 -20.44 -26.14 -26.80
CA LEU A 691 -21.24 -26.30 -28.02
C LEU A 691 -22.21 -27.48 -27.90
N GLY A 692 -23.38 -27.36 -28.52
CA GLY A 692 -24.38 -28.44 -28.55
C GLY A 692 -23.85 -29.78 -29.07
N SER A 693 -23.01 -29.74 -30.10
CA SER A 693 -22.40 -30.93 -30.71
C SER A 693 -21.55 -31.76 -29.74
N GLU A 694 -21.00 -31.14 -28.69
CA GLU A 694 -20.21 -31.85 -27.68
C GLU A 694 -21.12 -32.76 -26.84
N ILE A 695 -22.34 -32.33 -26.51
CA ILE A 695 -23.33 -33.16 -25.80
C ILE A 695 -23.71 -34.36 -26.65
N GLU A 696 -23.95 -34.15 -27.95
CA GLU A 696 -24.39 -35.21 -28.87
C GLU A 696 -23.31 -36.27 -29.09
N GLN A 697 -22.05 -35.87 -29.14
CA GLN A 697 -20.91 -36.78 -29.36
C GLN A 697 -20.41 -37.41 -28.06
N GLY A 698 -20.63 -36.73 -26.93
CA GLY A 698 -19.91 -36.96 -25.69
C GLY A 698 -20.41 -38.09 -24.81
N ARG A 699 -21.39 -38.91 -25.22
CA ARG A 699 -21.94 -40.05 -24.42
C ARG A 699 -22.09 -39.70 -22.93
N PHE A 700 -22.96 -38.75 -22.64
CA PHE A 700 -23.24 -38.30 -21.27
C PHE A 700 -24.42 -39.05 -20.65
N ASP A 701 -24.43 -39.11 -19.32
CA ASP A 701 -25.50 -39.75 -18.53
C ASP A 701 -26.41 -38.71 -17.86
N ALA A 702 -25.85 -37.51 -17.59
CA ALA A 702 -26.60 -36.35 -17.14
C ALA A 702 -26.08 -35.05 -17.75
N VAL A 703 -26.96 -34.05 -17.83
CA VAL A 703 -26.62 -32.65 -18.04
C VAL A 703 -27.00 -31.88 -16.78
N VAL A 704 -26.07 -31.14 -16.18
CA VAL A 704 -26.33 -30.25 -15.05
C VAL A 704 -26.15 -28.80 -15.49
N ILE A 705 -27.25 -28.04 -15.52
CA ILE A 705 -27.26 -26.61 -15.80
C ILE A 705 -27.04 -25.86 -14.46
N PRO A 706 -25.88 -25.18 -14.30
CA PRO A 706 -25.52 -24.54 -13.05
C PRO A 706 -26.33 -23.25 -12.81
N GLY A 707 -26.17 -22.67 -11.62
CA GLY A 707 -26.68 -21.33 -11.32
C GLY A 707 -26.01 -20.23 -12.15
N THR A 708 -26.73 -19.15 -12.41
CA THR A 708 -26.24 -17.97 -13.11
C THR A 708 -26.79 -16.69 -12.47
N LYS A 709 -26.04 -15.59 -12.65
CA LYS A 709 -26.47 -14.23 -12.32
C LYS A 709 -27.23 -13.51 -13.44
N SER A 710 -27.30 -14.11 -14.62
CA SER A 710 -28.11 -13.62 -15.74
C SER A 710 -28.83 -14.77 -16.43
N THR A 711 -29.89 -15.27 -15.80
CA THR A 711 -30.70 -16.39 -16.28
C THR A 711 -31.24 -16.14 -17.68
N VAL A 712 -31.78 -14.95 -17.98
CA VAL A 712 -32.32 -14.66 -19.32
C VAL A 712 -31.22 -14.59 -20.39
N ASP A 713 -30.10 -13.91 -20.13
CA ASP A 713 -29.01 -13.79 -21.11
C ASP A 713 -28.33 -15.14 -21.36
N ASP A 714 -28.07 -15.91 -20.30
CA ASP A 714 -27.44 -17.23 -20.42
C ASP A 714 -28.37 -18.25 -21.08
N LEU A 715 -29.69 -18.15 -20.91
CA LEU A 715 -30.64 -18.93 -21.70
C LEU A 715 -30.58 -18.55 -23.20
N GLY A 716 -30.42 -17.26 -23.51
CA GLY A 716 -30.15 -16.80 -24.87
C GLY A 716 -28.85 -17.37 -25.44
N TRP A 717 -27.80 -17.45 -24.61
CA TRP A 717 -26.53 -18.08 -24.98
C TRP A 717 -26.66 -19.60 -25.23
N LEU A 718 -27.42 -20.32 -24.41
CA LEU A 718 -27.68 -21.75 -24.63
C LEU A 718 -28.34 -22.00 -25.99
N ARG A 719 -29.25 -21.13 -26.41
CA ARG A 719 -29.86 -21.18 -27.76
C ARG A 719 -28.85 -20.83 -28.85
N ALA A 720 -28.11 -19.73 -28.69
CA ALA A 720 -27.15 -19.28 -29.70
C ALA A 720 -25.99 -20.27 -29.94
N SER A 721 -25.63 -21.06 -28.93
CA SER A 721 -24.57 -22.08 -29.00
C SER A 721 -25.06 -23.46 -29.44
N GLY A 722 -26.37 -23.64 -29.66
CA GLY A 722 -26.99 -24.93 -29.96
C GLY A 722 -27.08 -25.89 -28.77
N LEU A 723 -26.68 -25.44 -27.57
CA LEU A 723 -26.74 -26.23 -26.34
C LEU A 723 -28.19 -26.50 -25.94
N ALA A 724 -29.09 -25.52 -26.04
CA ALA A 724 -30.49 -25.67 -25.68
C ALA A 724 -31.16 -26.82 -26.45
N GLU A 725 -31.01 -26.84 -27.78
CA GLU A 725 -31.58 -27.87 -28.65
C GLU A 725 -30.98 -29.26 -28.37
N SER A 726 -29.69 -29.31 -28.05
CA SER A 726 -28.98 -30.56 -27.73
C SER A 726 -29.41 -31.11 -26.36
N ILE A 727 -29.64 -30.24 -25.38
CA ILE A 727 -30.18 -30.61 -24.06
C ILE A 727 -31.61 -31.16 -24.20
N LEU A 728 -32.44 -30.55 -25.05
CA LEU A 728 -33.80 -31.05 -25.32
C LEU A 728 -33.79 -32.42 -25.99
N ARG A 729 -32.92 -32.64 -26.99
CA ARG A 729 -32.73 -33.96 -27.60
C ARG A 729 -32.21 -34.99 -26.61
N PHE A 730 -31.27 -34.59 -25.76
CA PHE A 730 -30.71 -35.44 -24.71
C PHE A 730 -31.80 -35.90 -23.72
N ALA A 731 -32.63 -34.97 -23.24
CA ALA A 731 -33.77 -35.27 -22.39
C ALA A 731 -34.78 -36.20 -23.10
N ALA A 732 -35.12 -35.93 -24.37
CA ALA A 732 -36.03 -36.77 -25.15
C ALA A 732 -35.51 -38.21 -25.35
N SER A 733 -34.19 -38.41 -25.35
CA SER A 733 -33.55 -39.74 -25.43
C SER A 733 -33.47 -40.48 -24.08
N GLY A 734 -34.03 -39.91 -23.00
CA GLY A 734 -34.02 -40.49 -21.65
C GLY A 734 -32.85 -40.05 -20.76
N GLY A 735 -32.00 -39.15 -21.23
CA GLY A 735 -30.87 -38.60 -20.47
C GLY A 735 -31.30 -37.69 -19.32
N THR A 736 -30.60 -37.68 -18.18
CA THR A 736 -31.05 -36.92 -17.00
C THR A 736 -30.69 -35.45 -17.09
N VAL A 737 -31.63 -34.53 -16.90
CA VAL A 737 -31.35 -33.07 -16.90
C VAL A 737 -31.60 -32.47 -15.53
N VAL A 738 -30.60 -31.77 -15.01
CA VAL A 738 -30.64 -31.13 -13.69
C VAL A 738 -30.47 -29.62 -13.84
N GLY A 739 -31.26 -28.84 -13.11
CA GLY A 739 -31.08 -27.39 -13.02
C GLY A 739 -30.86 -26.96 -11.57
N ILE A 740 -29.87 -26.11 -11.32
CA ILE A 740 -29.63 -25.49 -10.01
C ILE A 740 -29.83 -23.98 -10.10
N CYS A 741 -30.63 -23.40 -9.20
CA CYS A 741 -30.97 -21.97 -9.15
C CYS A 741 -31.37 -21.40 -10.52
N GLY A 742 -30.54 -20.56 -11.17
CA GLY A 742 -30.83 -20.04 -12.51
C GLY A 742 -31.04 -21.15 -13.55
N GLY A 743 -30.26 -22.24 -13.48
CA GLY A 743 -30.48 -23.42 -14.31
C GLY A 743 -31.83 -24.09 -14.05
N TYR A 744 -32.29 -24.14 -12.80
CA TYR A 744 -33.64 -24.64 -12.45
C TYR A 744 -34.73 -23.76 -13.07
N GLN A 745 -34.56 -22.44 -13.02
CA GLN A 745 -35.48 -21.47 -13.62
C GLN A 745 -35.58 -21.65 -15.15
N MET A 746 -34.45 -21.95 -15.82
CA MET A 746 -34.40 -22.23 -17.26
C MET A 746 -35.17 -23.49 -17.67
N LEU A 747 -35.31 -24.49 -16.78
CA LEU A 747 -36.03 -25.73 -17.11
C LEU A 747 -37.54 -25.52 -17.29
N GLY A 748 -38.10 -24.43 -16.76
CA GLY A 748 -39.53 -24.13 -16.80
C GLY A 748 -40.07 -23.80 -18.20
N LEU A 749 -41.38 -23.55 -18.28
CA LEU A 749 -42.09 -23.10 -19.48
C LEU A 749 -41.79 -21.63 -19.79
N SER A 750 -41.79 -20.78 -18.77
CA SER A 750 -41.50 -19.36 -18.90
C SER A 750 -40.89 -18.73 -17.65
N ILE A 751 -40.12 -17.67 -17.89
CA ILE A 751 -39.52 -16.80 -16.88
C ILE A 751 -40.15 -15.42 -17.07
N LEU A 752 -40.88 -14.95 -16.06
CA LEU A 752 -41.54 -13.66 -16.02
C LEU A 752 -40.66 -12.65 -15.28
N ASP A 753 -40.37 -11.51 -15.90
CA ASP A 753 -39.65 -10.38 -15.28
C ASP A 753 -40.51 -9.10 -15.36
N PRO A 754 -41.63 -9.04 -14.61
CA PRO A 754 -42.56 -7.92 -14.67
C PRO A 754 -41.95 -6.60 -14.18
N ASP A 755 -40.88 -6.68 -13.38
CA ASP A 755 -40.20 -5.54 -12.79
C ASP A 755 -38.91 -5.14 -13.52
N GLY A 756 -38.41 -5.97 -14.45
CA GLY A 756 -37.16 -5.72 -15.17
C GLY A 756 -35.94 -5.86 -14.26
N VAL A 757 -35.96 -6.84 -13.36
CA VAL A 757 -34.92 -7.12 -12.37
C VAL A 757 -33.62 -7.55 -13.05
N GLU A 758 -33.71 -8.45 -14.04
CA GLU A 758 -32.57 -9.05 -14.72
C GLU A 758 -32.52 -8.68 -16.21
N SER A 759 -33.67 -8.57 -16.88
CA SER A 759 -33.78 -8.34 -18.31
C SER A 759 -34.84 -7.30 -18.68
N PRO A 760 -34.67 -6.55 -19.80
CA PRO A 760 -35.75 -5.72 -20.33
C PRO A 760 -36.95 -6.52 -20.87
N ALA A 761 -36.78 -7.83 -21.15
CA ALA A 761 -37.86 -8.70 -21.59
C ALA A 761 -38.78 -9.07 -20.41
N ARG A 762 -40.07 -8.74 -20.52
CA ARG A 762 -41.07 -9.03 -19.48
C ARG A 762 -41.39 -10.52 -19.34
N GLU A 763 -41.22 -11.28 -20.41
CA GLU A 763 -41.43 -12.73 -20.43
C GLU A 763 -40.44 -13.35 -21.40
N THR A 764 -39.80 -14.44 -20.95
CA THR A 764 -38.88 -15.24 -21.76
C THR A 764 -39.33 -16.70 -21.69
N PRO A 765 -39.57 -17.38 -22.84
CA PRO A 765 -39.81 -18.82 -22.84
C PRO A 765 -38.61 -19.56 -22.26
N GLY A 766 -38.84 -20.55 -21.40
CA GLY A 766 -37.80 -21.44 -20.88
C GLY A 766 -37.48 -22.58 -21.85
N LEU A 767 -36.86 -23.65 -21.34
CA LEU A 767 -36.62 -24.89 -22.09
C LEU A 767 -37.87 -25.78 -22.18
N GLY A 768 -38.81 -25.62 -21.24
CA GLY A 768 -40.07 -26.37 -21.22
C GLY A 768 -39.92 -27.84 -20.80
N LEU A 769 -38.84 -28.20 -20.10
CA LEU A 769 -38.61 -29.54 -19.56
C LEU A 769 -39.42 -29.81 -18.29
N LEU A 770 -39.78 -28.76 -17.55
CA LEU A 770 -40.64 -28.82 -16.38
C LEU A 770 -41.85 -27.88 -16.59
N PRO A 771 -43.09 -28.29 -16.20
CA PRO A 771 -44.30 -27.46 -16.27
C PRO A 771 -44.33 -26.40 -15.17
N LEU A 772 -43.32 -25.54 -15.16
CA LEU A 772 -43.06 -24.54 -14.14
C LEU A 772 -43.04 -23.14 -14.73
N VAL A 773 -43.49 -22.16 -13.96
CA VAL A 773 -43.33 -20.74 -14.27
C VAL A 773 -42.54 -20.09 -13.15
N THR A 774 -41.46 -19.42 -13.52
CA THR A 774 -40.65 -18.62 -12.61
C THR A 774 -41.05 -17.16 -12.76
N SER A 775 -41.30 -16.46 -11.66
CA SER A 775 -41.52 -15.02 -11.66
C SER A 775 -40.45 -14.32 -10.84
N PHE A 776 -39.64 -13.48 -11.48
CA PHE A 776 -38.71 -12.60 -10.80
C PHE A 776 -39.43 -11.52 -10.00
N ALA A 777 -38.83 -11.15 -8.88
CA ALA A 777 -39.27 -10.09 -8.00
C ALA A 777 -38.06 -9.28 -7.53
N ARG A 778 -38.29 -8.01 -7.16
CA ARG A 778 -37.23 -7.13 -6.63
C ARG A 778 -36.59 -7.67 -5.35
N GLY A 779 -37.37 -8.37 -4.53
CA GLY A 779 -36.88 -9.06 -3.34
C GLY A 779 -35.99 -10.24 -3.74
N LYS A 780 -34.89 -10.39 -3.01
CA LYS A 780 -33.94 -11.50 -3.19
C LYS A 780 -34.03 -12.43 -1.99
N THR A 781 -34.15 -13.72 -2.24
CA THR A 781 -34.09 -14.74 -1.20
C THR A 781 -32.63 -15.01 -0.87
N LEU A 782 -32.27 -14.87 0.40
CA LEU A 782 -30.94 -15.12 0.96
C LEU A 782 -31.12 -15.86 2.28
N SER A 783 -31.02 -17.18 2.26
CA SER A 783 -31.20 -18.01 3.46
C SER A 783 -30.28 -19.22 3.46
N ARG A 784 -29.80 -19.61 4.63
CA ARG A 784 -29.30 -20.97 4.87
C ARG A 784 -30.51 -21.87 5.01
N THR A 785 -30.54 -22.98 4.28
CA THR A 785 -31.74 -23.80 4.13
C THR A 785 -31.39 -25.27 4.42
N ARG A 786 -32.17 -25.88 5.31
CA ARG A 786 -32.24 -27.34 5.48
C ARG A 786 -33.47 -27.86 4.76
N ALA A 787 -33.29 -28.97 4.05
CA ALA A 787 -34.31 -29.55 3.21
C ALA A 787 -34.20 -31.07 3.17
N ARG A 788 -35.17 -31.70 2.52
CA ARG A 788 -35.21 -33.14 2.29
C ARG A 788 -35.49 -33.43 0.83
N TRP A 789 -34.88 -34.49 0.33
CA TRP A 789 -35.25 -35.05 -0.96
C TRP A 789 -36.53 -35.91 -0.82
N VAL A 790 -37.56 -35.57 -1.58
CA VAL A 790 -38.90 -36.22 -1.52
C VAL A 790 -39.40 -36.72 -2.89
N ALA A 791 -38.60 -36.53 -3.96
CA ALA A 791 -38.97 -36.97 -5.31
C ALA A 791 -38.82 -38.49 -5.49
N PRO A 792 -39.51 -39.09 -6.50
CA PRO A 792 -39.47 -40.53 -6.74
C PRO A 792 -38.04 -41.10 -6.87
N CYS A 793 -37.82 -42.28 -6.28
CA CYS A 793 -36.52 -42.95 -6.18
C CYS A 793 -35.81 -43.26 -7.52
N ALA A 794 -36.43 -43.05 -8.68
CA ALA A 794 -35.81 -43.30 -9.99
C ALA A 794 -34.70 -42.31 -10.37
N VAL A 795 -34.65 -41.13 -9.74
CA VAL A 795 -33.60 -40.11 -9.96
C VAL A 795 -32.42 -40.30 -9.00
N ALA A 796 -32.71 -40.62 -7.73
CA ALA A 796 -31.73 -40.85 -6.68
C ALA A 796 -32.21 -42.01 -5.77
N PRO A 797 -32.05 -43.27 -6.18
CA PRO A 797 -32.59 -44.42 -5.46
C PRO A 797 -31.97 -44.55 -4.07
N GLY A 798 -32.82 -44.66 -3.05
CA GLY A 798 -32.40 -44.76 -1.64
C GLY A 798 -32.05 -43.42 -0.98
N ALA A 799 -32.32 -42.28 -1.64
CA ALA A 799 -32.18 -40.93 -1.07
C ALA A 799 -33.45 -40.44 -0.35
N ASP A 800 -34.50 -41.26 -0.26
CA ASP A 800 -35.78 -40.90 0.36
C ASP A 800 -35.54 -40.45 1.82
N ASP A 801 -36.07 -39.27 2.18
CA ASP A 801 -35.87 -38.61 3.49
C ASP A 801 -34.41 -38.25 3.83
N GLY A 802 -33.52 -38.19 2.84
CA GLY A 802 -32.14 -37.74 3.02
C GLY A 802 -32.09 -36.25 3.42
N GLU A 803 -31.39 -35.96 4.52
CA GLU A 803 -31.17 -34.59 5.00
C GLU A 803 -30.21 -33.86 4.04
N LEU A 804 -30.66 -32.70 3.57
CA LEU A 804 -29.92 -31.79 2.70
C LEU A 804 -29.68 -30.48 3.45
N GLU A 805 -28.46 -29.98 3.41
CA GLU A 805 -28.11 -28.66 3.92
C GLU A 805 -27.46 -27.84 2.80
N GLY A 806 -27.83 -26.57 2.72
CA GLY A 806 -27.34 -25.67 1.69
C GLY A 806 -27.81 -24.25 1.91
N TYR A 807 -27.94 -23.50 0.82
CA TYR A 807 -28.42 -22.12 0.88
C TYR A 807 -29.18 -21.74 -0.40
N GLU A 808 -30.05 -20.74 -0.27
CA GLU A 808 -30.81 -20.14 -1.36
C GLU A 808 -30.30 -18.72 -1.62
N ILE A 809 -30.03 -18.42 -2.88
CA ILE A 809 -29.58 -17.10 -3.35
C ILE A 809 -30.17 -16.77 -4.72
N HIS A 810 -31.45 -16.42 -4.76
CA HIS A 810 -32.19 -16.26 -6.01
C HIS A 810 -33.16 -15.09 -5.99
N HIS A 811 -33.57 -14.68 -7.19
CA HIS A 811 -34.61 -13.67 -7.39
C HIS A 811 -35.92 -14.36 -7.77
N GLY A 812 -36.99 -13.97 -7.08
CA GLY A 812 -38.33 -14.45 -7.39
C GLY A 812 -38.66 -15.83 -6.82
N GLY A 813 -39.63 -16.50 -7.43
CA GLY A 813 -40.08 -17.83 -7.02
C GLY A 813 -40.64 -18.63 -8.20
N THR A 814 -40.61 -19.95 -8.06
CA THR A 814 -41.10 -20.89 -9.09
C THR A 814 -42.31 -21.66 -8.58
N ARG A 815 -43.33 -21.76 -9.43
CA ARG A 815 -44.57 -22.48 -9.14
C ARG A 815 -44.98 -23.37 -10.31
N LEU A 816 -45.83 -24.35 -10.03
CA LEU A 816 -46.48 -25.15 -11.07
C LEU A 816 -47.34 -24.26 -11.98
N ALA A 817 -47.27 -24.53 -13.29
CA ALA A 817 -48.15 -23.93 -14.27
C ALA A 817 -49.57 -24.50 -14.11
N SER A 818 -50.58 -23.65 -13.94
CA SER A 818 -51.98 -24.08 -13.83
C SER A 818 -52.48 -24.64 -15.16
N GLY A 819 -52.87 -25.93 -15.19
CA GLY A 819 -53.56 -26.55 -16.32
C GLY A 819 -52.69 -27.04 -17.48
N HIS A 820 -51.37 -27.17 -17.31
CA HIS A 820 -50.47 -27.73 -18.33
C HIS A 820 -49.69 -28.91 -17.73
N GLY A 821 -49.97 -30.13 -18.20
CA GLY A 821 -49.08 -31.27 -17.99
C GLY A 821 -47.75 -31.03 -18.70
N GLY A 822 -46.64 -31.50 -18.13
CA GLY A 822 -45.32 -31.37 -18.76
C GLY A 822 -45.30 -32.04 -20.14
N VAL A 823 -44.40 -31.59 -21.02
CA VAL A 823 -44.20 -32.27 -22.32
C VAL A 823 -43.42 -33.56 -22.05
N GLY A 824 -44.13 -34.65 -21.78
CA GLY A 824 -43.57 -35.99 -21.87
C GLY A 824 -43.27 -36.30 -23.33
N VAL A 825 -42.01 -36.29 -23.74
CA VAL A 825 -41.60 -36.82 -25.05
C VAL A 825 -41.64 -38.35 -24.95
N GLY A 826 -42.85 -38.91 -25.05
CA GLY A 826 -43.10 -40.33 -24.81
C GLY A 826 -44.56 -40.76 -24.61
N GLY A 827 -45.55 -39.85 -24.64
CA GLY A 827 -46.96 -40.22 -24.75
C GLY A 827 -47.81 -40.17 -23.47
N GLU A 828 -47.22 -39.92 -22.29
CA GLU A 828 -47.95 -39.48 -21.08
C GLU A 828 -47.19 -38.30 -20.46
N ALA A 829 -47.89 -37.22 -20.11
CA ALA A 829 -47.30 -36.06 -19.46
C ALA A 829 -46.96 -36.43 -18.00
N ASP A 830 -45.68 -36.64 -17.69
CA ASP A 830 -45.27 -36.82 -16.31
C ASP A 830 -45.60 -35.55 -15.52
N GLU A 831 -46.48 -35.70 -14.53
CA GLU A 831 -46.90 -34.62 -13.65
C GLU A 831 -45.71 -34.20 -12.78
N ALA A 832 -45.38 -32.91 -12.76
CA ALA A 832 -44.28 -32.42 -11.94
C ALA A 832 -44.63 -32.54 -10.46
N ARG A 833 -43.72 -33.12 -9.69
CA ARG A 833 -43.89 -33.35 -8.25
C ARG A 833 -42.83 -32.59 -7.45
N PRO A 834 -43.13 -32.18 -6.20
CA PRO A 834 -42.12 -31.71 -5.27
C PRO A 834 -40.94 -32.68 -5.19
N ALA A 835 -39.73 -32.15 -5.26
CA ALA A 835 -38.49 -32.92 -5.20
C ALA A 835 -37.62 -32.54 -4.01
N VAL A 836 -37.59 -31.24 -3.67
CA VAL A 836 -36.84 -30.72 -2.53
C VAL A 836 -37.78 -29.86 -1.70
N VAL A 837 -37.96 -30.23 -0.43
CA VAL A 837 -38.86 -29.55 0.50
C VAL A 837 -38.07 -29.13 1.73
N THR A 838 -38.20 -27.87 2.13
CA THR A 838 -37.54 -27.33 3.32
C THR A 838 -38.15 -27.89 4.60
N ASP A 839 -37.45 -27.77 5.73
CA ASP A 839 -38.03 -28.10 7.04
C ASP A 839 -39.26 -27.25 7.40
N SER A 840 -39.42 -26.06 6.78
CA SER A 840 -40.62 -25.21 6.90
C SER A 840 -41.80 -25.68 6.04
N GLY A 841 -41.61 -26.67 5.18
CA GLY A 841 -42.62 -27.20 4.27
C GLY A 841 -42.71 -26.49 2.91
N ASP A 842 -41.78 -25.57 2.61
CA ASP A 842 -41.73 -24.88 1.34
C ASP A 842 -41.11 -25.78 0.25
N VAL A 843 -41.73 -25.82 -0.93
CA VAL A 843 -41.21 -26.59 -2.06
C VAL A 843 -40.22 -25.73 -2.84
N ILE A 844 -38.94 -26.07 -2.75
CA ILE A 844 -37.83 -25.34 -3.38
C ILE A 844 -37.20 -26.11 -4.56
N GLY A 845 -37.82 -27.20 -4.99
CA GLY A 845 -37.41 -27.97 -6.14
C GLY A 845 -38.49 -28.93 -6.62
N TYR A 846 -38.51 -29.22 -7.92
CA TYR A 846 -39.49 -30.08 -8.57
C TYR A 846 -38.82 -31.04 -9.54
N ALA A 847 -39.46 -32.18 -9.80
CA ALA A 847 -39.04 -33.20 -10.74
C ALA A 847 -40.20 -33.66 -11.63
N ALA A 848 -39.91 -33.95 -12.91
CA ALA A 848 -40.82 -34.60 -13.85
C ALA A 848 -40.01 -35.49 -14.81
N GLY A 849 -40.38 -36.77 -14.93
CA GLY A 849 -39.65 -37.74 -15.76
C GLY A 849 -38.17 -37.84 -15.41
N ASN A 850 -37.31 -37.50 -16.38
CA ASN A 850 -35.85 -37.47 -16.25
C ASN A 850 -35.28 -36.07 -15.99
N ALA A 851 -36.12 -35.07 -15.72
CA ALA A 851 -35.70 -33.72 -15.39
C ALA A 851 -36.02 -33.36 -13.94
N TRP A 852 -35.13 -32.65 -13.27
CA TRP A 852 -35.39 -32.05 -11.95
C TRP A 852 -34.57 -30.78 -11.74
N GLY A 853 -34.98 -29.95 -10.80
CA GLY A 853 -34.14 -28.85 -10.36
C GLY A 853 -34.55 -28.29 -9.01
N SER A 854 -33.65 -27.49 -8.42
CA SER A 854 -33.85 -26.88 -7.11
C SER A 854 -33.14 -25.54 -6.97
N TYR A 855 -33.64 -24.70 -6.06
CA TYR A 855 -32.96 -23.50 -5.57
C TYR A 855 -31.83 -23.77 -4.56
N LEU A 856 -31.74 -24.99 -4.03
CA LEU A 856 -30.74 -25.35 -3.01
C LEU A 856 -29.34 -25.50 -3.62
N HIS A 857 -28.48 -24.49 -3.41
CA HIS A 857 -27.05 -24.63 -3.65
C HIS A 857 -26.41 -25.52 -2.57
N GLY A 858 -25.41 -26.32 -2.95
CA GLY A 858 -24.76 -27.31 -2.09
C GLY A 858 -25.48 -28.66 -2.02
N ILE A 859 -26.52 -28.90 -2.83
CA ILE A 859 -27.30 -30.16 -2.77
C ILE A 859 -26.42 -31.41 -2.95
N PHE A 860 -25.37 -31.34 -3.77
CA PHE A 860 -24.42 -32.44 -3.98
C PHE A 860 -23.33 -32.53 -2.89
N ASP A 861 -23.23 -31.57 -1.98
CA ASP A 861 -22.32 -31.68 -0.81
C ASP A 861 -22.80 -32.76 0.16
N ALA A 862 -24.11 -33.08 0.16
CA ALA A 862 -24.65 -34.21 0.90
C ALA A 862 -24.23 -35.55 0.28
N ASP A 863 -23.23 -36.20 0.89
CA ASP A 863 -22.61 -37.44 0.40
C ASP A 863 -23.61 -38.54 0.03
N ARG A 864 -24.64 -38.73 0.87
CA ARG A 864 -25.70 -39.72 0.64
C ARG A 864 -26.51 -39.39 -0.61
N PHE A 865 -26.89 -38.13 -0.78
CA PHE A 865 -27.66 -37.68 -1.93
C PHE A 865 -26.84 -37.79 -3.22
N ARG A 866 -25.61 -37.24 -3.21
CA ARG A 866 -24.69 -37.30 -4.36
C ARG A 866 -24.46 -38.72 -4.84
N ARG A 867 -24.16 -39.65 -3.92
CA ARG A 867 -23.96 -41.06 -4.27
C ARG A 867 -25.25 -41.69 -4.81
N SER A 868 -26.39 -41.39 -4.21
CA SER A 868 -27.69 -41.93 -4.66
C SER A 868 -28.03 -41.44 -6.06
N PHE A 869 -27.82 -40.16 -6.35
CA PHE A 869 -27.94 -39.58 -7.69
C PHE A 869 -27.05 -40.31 -8.72
N LEU A 870 -25.76 -40.48 -8.42
CA LEU A 870 -24.84 -41.21 -9.30
C LEU A 870 -25.26 -42.68 -9.47
N ASN A 871 -25.74 -43.34 -8.41
CA ASN A 871 -26.25 -44.72 -8.50
C ASN A 871 -27.51 -44.82 -9.36
N GLY A 872 -28.36 -43.79 -9.37
CA GLY A 872 -29.47 -43.68 -10.31
C GLY A 872 -28.99 -43.68 -11.77
N LEU A 873 -27.94 -42.91 -12.08
CA LEU A 873 -27.32 -42.90 -13.41
C LEU A 873 -26.67 -44.24 -13.77
N ARG A 874 -25.98 -44.88 -12.82
CA ARG A 874 -25.35 -46.21 -13.00
C ARG A 874 -26.37 -47.28 -13.33
N LEU A 875 -27.49 -47.34 -12.60
CA LEU A 875 -28.54 -48.32 -12.83
C LEU A 875 -29.17 -48.20 -14.23
N ARG A 876 -29.33 -46.97 -14.75
CA ARG A 876 -29.80 -46.76 -16.13
C ARG A 876 -28.83 -47.31 -17.18
N ARG A 877 -27.53 -47.36 -16.87
CA ARG A 877 -26.50 -48.01 -17.70
C ARG A 877 -26.32 -49.51 -17.41
N ALA A 878 -27.19 -50.09 -16.58
CA ALA A 878 -27.04 -51.46 -16.06
C ALA A 878 -25.70 -51.69 -15.32
N LEU A 879 -25.16 -50.66 -14.67
CA LEU A 879 -24.00 -50.75 -13.79
C LEU A 879 -24.44 -50.96 -12.33
N ALA A 880 -23.66 -51.72 -11.57
CA ALA A 880 -23.93 -51.95 -10.16
C ALA A 880 -23.77 -50.67 -9.31
N PRO A 881 -24.64 -50.42 -8.31
CA PRO A 881 -24.49 -49.31 -7.36
C PRO A 881 -23.17 -49.37 -6.59
N LEU A 882 -22.63 -48.21 -6.21
CA LEU A 882 -21.44 -48.09 -5.37
C LEU A 882 -21.79 -47.53 -3.97
N PRO A 883 -20.97 -47.84 -2.94
CA PRO A 883 -21.17 -47.31 -1.58
C PRO A 883 -20.93 -45.80 -1.51
N VAL A 884 -21.47 -45.15 -0.49
CA VAL A 884 -21.29 -43.71 -0.23
C VAL A 884 -19.81 -43.40 -0.03
N ASN A 885 -19.29 -42.44 -0.80
CA ASN A 885 -17.94 -41.93 -0.61
C ASN A 885 -18.00 -40.60 0.13
N ALA A 886 -17.32 -40.52 1.28
CA ALA A 886 -17.34 -39.33 2.12
C ALA A 886 -16.35 -38.28 1.61
N ARG A 887 -16.80 -37.02 1.54
CA ARG A 887 -15.91 -35.89 1.24
C ARG A 887 -15.13 -35.51 2.51
N PRO A 888 -13.84 -35.14 2.40
CA PRO A 888 -13.14 -34.51 3.52
C PRO A 888 -13.90 -33.27 3.99
N SER A 889 -14.07 -33.11 5.30
CA SER A 889 -14.68 -31.89 5.85
C SER A 889 -13.81 -30.67 5.53
N LEU A 890 -14.43 -29.50 5.33
CA LEU A 890 -13.71 -28.23 5.15
C LEU A 890 -12.70 -27.98 6.29
N ASP A 891 -13.06 -28.31 7.54
CA ASP A 891 -12.17 -28.15 8.70
C ASP A 891 -10.87 -28.96 8.57
N SER A 892 -10.97 -30.24 8.16
CA SER A 892 -9.81 -31.11 7.90
C SER A 892 -8.94 -30.58 6.75
N GLU A 893 -9.54 -30.03 5.70
CA GLU A 893 -8.81 -29.47 4.57
C GLU A 893 -8.10 -28.16 4.93
N LEU A 894 -8.74 -27.32 5.76
CA LEU A 894 -8.13 -26.12 6.34
C LEU A 894 -6.95 -26.48 7.26
N SER A 895 -7.08 -27.52 8.08
CA SER A 895 -5.96 -28.05 8.87
C SER A 895 -4.81 -28.55 8.00
N ARG A 896 -5.10 -29.24 6.88
CA ARG A 896 -4.07 -29.71 5.94
C ARG A 896 -3.35 -28.54 5.26
N LEU A 897 -4.10 -27.52 4.85
CA LEU A 897 -3.55 -26.28 4.29
C LEU A 897 -2.67 -25.54 5.30
N ALA A 898 -3.16 -25.33 6.52
CA ALA A 898 -2.44 -24.67 7.60
C ALA A 898 -1.13 -25.38 7.93
N ALA A 899 -1.16 -26.72 8.06
CA ALA A 899 0.03 -27.51 8.33
C ALA A 899 1.07 -27.39 7.20
N ALA A 900 0.63 -27.44 5.94
CA ALA A 900 1.53 -27.28 4.79
C ALA A 900 2.16 -25.89 4.74
N VAL A 901 1.41 -24.83 5.03
CA VAL A 901 1.93 -23.45 5.06
C VAL A 901 2.87 -23.25 6.25
N ALA A 902 2.48 -23.66 7.45
CA ALA A 902 3.31 -23.53 8.66
C ALA A 902 4.64 -24.27 8.56
N ALA A 903 4.68 -25.42 7.85
CA ALA A 903 5.91 -26.17 7.63
C ALA A 903 6.88 -25.53 6.62
N ASN A 904 6.40 -24.61 5.78
CA ASN A 904 7.16 -24.04 4.66
C ASN A 904 7.33 -22.51 4.73
N VAL A 905 6.85 -21.89 5.81
CA VAL A 905 6.93 -20.45 6.05
C VAL A 905 7.55 -20.22 7.43
N ASP A 906 8.45 -19.24 7.54
CA ASP A 906 9.07 -18.83 8.79
C ASP A 906 8.06 -18.09 9.69
N MET A 907 7.27 -18.89 10.41
CA MET A 907 6.27 -18.38 11.37
C MET A 907 6.91 -17.60 12.52
N ALA A 908 8.18 -17.88 12.88
CA ALA A 908 8.86 -17.15 13.93
C ALA A 908 9.19 -15.71 13.49
N ALA A 909 9.68 -15.54 12.25
CA ALA A 909 9.89 -14.22 11.67
C ALA A 909 8.57 -13.42 11.55
N ILE A 910 7.48 -14.08 11.10
CA ILE A 910 6.16 -13.43 11.00
C ILE A 910 5.65 -12.96 12.35
N ARG A 911 5.80 -13.78 13.40
CA ARG A 911 5.47 -13.36 14.78
C ARG A 911 6.36 -12.22 15.27
N ALA A 912 7.66 -12.26 14.98
CA ALA A 912 8.53 -11.16 15.35
C ALA A 912 8.08 -9.84 14.68
N GLU A 913 7.65 -9.87 13.42
CA GLU A 913 7.17 -8.67 12.72
C GLU A 913 5.84 -8.12 13.26
N LEU A 914 4.90 -8.99 13.62
CA LEU A 914 3.56 -8.61 14.09
C LEU A 914 3.55 -8.12 15.55
N TRP A 915 4.41 -8.67 16.41
CA TRP A 915 4.49 -8.34 17.84
C TRP A 915 5.70 -7.46 18.21
N ARG A 916 6.44 -6.96 17.21
CA ARG A 916 7.17 -5.69 17.33
C ARG A 916 6.18 -4.55 17.57
#